data_AF-A0A947CNQ9-F1
#
_entry.id   AF-A0A947CNQ9-F1
#
_cell.length_a   1.000
_cell.length_b   1.000
_cell.length_c   1.000
_cell.angle_alpha   90.00
_cell.angle_beta   90.00
_cell.angle_gamma   90.00
#
_symmetry.space_group_name_H-M   'P 1'
#
loop_
_entity.id
_entity.type
_entity.pdbx_description
1 polymer ?
#
loop_
_entity_poly.entity_id
_entity_poly.type
_entity_poly.pdbx_seq_one_letter_code
_entity_poly.pdbx_strand_id
1 'polypeptide(L)'
;MPARRGLWALLILVLALACRDPGREDRPDAGGGGGGGGGVSDRFDVTTCSPALTPPASGTCRIENGSTSTVVVRGNVIGLNDGYEHGEVVYAGDEVVCVGCDCSDTPGYSEATVIECADAAISPALVNPHDHIRFTEGSPIDTGGTRYLHRHDWRGSLRTPQNPHGVSETSGGMRWGELRMLFSGTTSMIGSGGASGLVRNLDRLLDGERERGLREAEYTTFSLGDSGENFQANCGWDYRYQAAEVAEFGAFIPHVAEGVDDYAAEEFRCQSSNEAGARDFTETNTAHIHAIGLSTEEYFKMAVDGAQIIWSPRSNISLYGYTAQVTTFKRFGGTLALGTDWTYSGSANTLRELACADQYNKNNLAGFFTDKQLHDMATIGAARASGNQALLGSLEVGKLADIAIFAPSGTGQFHRSVIDADNLEVLLVIKGGKPLYGRESLVSALGESCDAVTVCGDNRSVCTTREFGASYAEIQAQVQEPGDRAYDAIFCDSLPMGEPTCTPVRQGEFGGVPTAGDQDGDGINDGDDNCSTVFNPIRPIDEGAQPDADGDGIGDPCDDDPLIADLDSDGQNNDEDNCPFVANGDQADGDGDGRGDVCDDCPSLANPFTACGSGPAAVVSITDIQDGTIGEDVDVTIENVVVTGVGFNDLTVQDPNAASPEYSGVLVFIGDTPSFSVGDIVDVSGRTTEFFGNTEIINTTVTPKGGTMTIAPTAVTLAQAASEPYENVLITVSGGDTITDDYDCSQDDSGCTDTELWSIETGGDKVVVYDKFYQDGDWSSRTGSTPVSGVTMWRRNSWRLMPRSGADF
;
A
#
# COMPACT_ATOMS: atom_id res chain seq x y z
N MET A 1 71.82 -6.45 -37.95
CA MET A 1 72.89 -7.25 -37.29
C MET A 1 73.67 -6.30 -36.40
N PRO A 2 74.22 -6.73 -35.25
CA PRO A 2 73.95 -7.93 -34.43
C PRO A 2 73.08 -7.58 -33.19
N ALA A 3 72.50 -8.49 -32.42
CA ALA A 3 72.22 -9.93 -32.56
C ALA A 3 70.93 -10.22 -31.72
N ARG A 4 69.88 -10.87 -32.27
CA ARG A 4 69.57 -12.32 -32.24
C ARG A 4 69.43 -12.92 -30.82
N ARG A 5 68.54 -13.88 -30.50
CA ARG A 5 67.40 -14.62 -31.14
C ARG A 5 66.77 -15.49 -29.99
N GLY A 6 65.55 -16.03 -30.03
CA GLY A 6 64.46 -16.12 -31.02
C GLY A 6 63.10 -16.30 -30.28
N LEU A 7 61.90 -16.30 -30.91
CA LEU A 7 61.42 -17.07 -32.08
C LEU A 7 61.55 -18.58 -31.83
N TRP A 8 60.47 -19.39 -31.75
CA TRP A 8 59.32 -19.59 -32.68
C TRP A 8 58.26 -20.52 -31.97
N ALA A 9 57.01 -20.80 -32.41
CA ALA A 9 56.13 -20.33 -33.51
C ALA A 9 54.68 -20.90 -33.38
N LEU A 10 53.67 -20.14 -33.86
CA LEU A 10 52.48 -20.57 -34.66
C LEU A 10 51.48 -21.60 -34.05
N LEU A 11 50.24 -21.82 -34.54
CA LEU A 11 49.51 -21.51 -35.81
C LEU A 11 47.98 -21.31 -35.44
N ILE A 12 47.21 -20.32 -35.93
CA ILE A 12 46.22 -20.39 -37.07
C ILE A 12 45.11 -21.46 -36.89
N LEU A 13 43.80 -21.28 -37.15
CA LEU A 13 42.83 -20.18 -37.47
C LEU A 13 41.41 -20.78 -37.19
N VAL A 14 40.22 -20.18 -37.35
CA VAL A 14 39.63 -18.97 -38.00
C VAL A 14 38.52 -18.41 -37.04
N LEU A 15 37.53 -17.55 -37.32
CA LEU A 15 36.97 -16.89 -38.53
C LEU A 15 36.30 -15.55 -38.12
N ALA A 16 36.16 -14.59 -39.03
CA ALA A 16 35.17 -13.49 -38.93
C ALA A 16 34.74 -13.04 -40.34
N LEU A 17 33.46 -12.70 -40.53
CA LEU A 17 32.90 -12.14 -41.77
C LEU A 17 31.97 -10.97 -41.43
N ALA A 18 31.95 -9.93 -42.27
CA ALA A 18 31.16 -8.72 -42.06
C ALA A 18 30.61 -8.18 -43.39
N CYS A 19 29.44 -7.51 -43.36
CA CYS A 19 28.87 -6.51 -44.30
C CYS A 19 27.35 -6.35 -44.05
N ARG A 20 26.65 -5.28 -44.46
CA ARG A 20 26.97 -3.85 -44.66
C ARG A 20 25.67 -3.08 -44.97
N ASP A 21 25.51 -1.88 -44.41
CA ASP A 21 24.43 -0.88 -44.61
C ASP A 21 24.23 -0.48 -46.11
N PRO A 22 22.98 -0.28 -46.62
CA PRO A 22 22.34 1.07 -46.59
C PRO A 22 20.78 1.14 -46.55
N GLY A 23 20.21 2.18 -45.91
CA GLY A 23 18.86 2.69 -46.25
C GLY A 23 18.26 3.71 -45.26
N ARG A 24 18.01 4.98 -45.67
CA ARG A 24 17.47 6.04 -44.79
C ARG A 24 16.72 7.17 -45.52
N GLU A 25 15.39 7.07 -45.54
CA GLU A 25 14.32 8.07 -45.79
C GLU A 25 13.06 7.39 -45.17
N ASP A 26 12.22 7.97 -44.30
CA ASP A 26 12.05 9.36 -43.82
C ASP A 26 11.86 9.42 -42.27
N ARG A 27 11.73 10.64 -41.72
CA ARG A 27 11.13 10.96 -40.39
C ARG A 27 9.63 11.27 -40.57
N PRO A 28 8.74 11.15 -39.56
CA PRO A 28 8.95 11.44 -38.12
C PRO A 28 8.48 10.27 -37.20
N ASP A 29 8.34 10.33 -35.87
CA ASP A 29 8.40 11.41 -34.87
C ASP A 29 9.43 11.11 -33.74
N ALA A 30 9.46 11.90 -32.66
CA ALA A 30 10.43 11.80 -31.58
C ALA A 30 9.92 10.97 -30.37
N GLY A 31 10.81 10.18 -29.77
CA GLY A 31 10.59 9.46 -28.52
C GLY A 31 11.78 8.55 -28.18
N GLY A 32 11.97 8.26 -26.89
CA GLY A 32 12.91 7.24 -26.40
C GLY A 32 14.39 7.66 -26.34
N GLY A 33 14.85 7.99 -25.14
CA GLY A 33 16.27 8.00 -24.76
C GLY A 33 16.36 7.60 -23.29
N GLY A 34 16.55 6.32 -23.01
CA GLY A 34 16.61 5.79 -21.64
C GLY A 34 18.05 5.56 -21.19
N GLY A 35 18.37 5.98 -19.97
CA GLY A 35 19.28 5.26 -19.08
C GLY A 35 18.48 4.18 -18.34
N GLY A 36 19.16 3.19 -17.75
CA GLY A 36 18.53 2.13 -16.98
C GLY A 36 19.15 2.01 -15.61
N GLY A 37 18.55 2.68 -14.63
CA GLY A 37 18.62 2.29 -13.22
C GLY A 37 17.59 1.18 -12.96
N GLY A 38 17.85 0.31 -11.98
CA GLY A 38 16.98 -0.82 -11.63
C GLY A 38 15.76 -0.39 -10.83
N GLY A 39 14.80 0.30 -11.44
CA GLY A 39 13.59 0.73 -10.74
C GLY A 39 12.60 -0.42 -10.46
N VAL A 40 11.86 -0.30 -9.35
CA VAL A 40 10.62 -1.05 -9.08
C VAL A 40 9.77 -1.14 -10.35
N SER A 41 9.16 -2.30 -10.60
CA SER A 41 8.17 -2.47 -11.68
C SER A 41 6.88 -1.69 -11.38
N ASP A 42 6.92 -0.36 -11.57
CA ASP A 42 5.78 0.58 -11.55
C ASP A 42 4.87 0.40 -12.78
N ARG A 43 4.59 -0.85 -13.09
CA ARG A 43 3.95 -1.33 -14.30
C ARG A 43 2.47 -1.55 -14.02
N PHE A 44 1.72 -0.46 -14.14
CA PHE A 44 0.27 -0.50 -14.15
C PHE A 44 -0.23 -1.09 -15.48
N ASP A 45 -0.31 -2.42 -15.56
CA ASP A 45 -0.86 -3.11 -16.72
C ASP A 45 -2.38 -2.90 -16.78
N VAL A 46 -2.89 -2.51 -17.96
CA VAL A 46 -4.32 -2.26 -18.17
C VAL A 46 -4.93 -3.38 -19.01
N THR A 47 -5.89 -4.10 -18.42
CA THR A 47 -6.69 -5.11 -19.10
C THR A 47 -7.95 -4.48 -19.71
N THR A 48 -8.10 -4.56 -21.03
CA THR A 48 -9.37 -4.19 -21.71
C THR A 48 -10.41 -5.29 -21.56
N CYS A 49 -11.42 -5.03 -20.74
CA CYS A 49 -12.51 -5.94 -20.45
C CYS A 49 -13.52 -6.05 -21.62
N SER A 50 -14.36 -7.08 -21.57
CA SER A 50 -15.36 -7.35 -22.61
C SER A 50 -16.70 -7.78 -22.00
N PRO A 51 -17.84 -7.21 -22.42
CA PRO A 51 -18.01 -6.30 -23.56
C PRO A 51 -17.56 -4.86 -23.28
N ALA A 52 -16.98 -4.20 -24.27
CA ALA A 52 -16.61 -2.79 -24.17
C ALA A 52 -17.83 -1.90 -23.89
N LEU A 53 -17.71 -1.00 -22.91
CA LEU A 53 -18.78 -0.10 -22.50
C LEU A 53 -19.02 0.97 -23.56
N THR A 54 -20.27 1.43 -23.70
CA THR A 54 -20.62 2.47 -24.67
C THR A 54 -21.01 3.76 -23.94
N PRO A 55 -20.23 4.85 -24.07
CA PRO A 55 -20.53 6.13 -23.44
C PRO A 55 -21.95 6.63 -23.74
N PRO A 56 -22.68 7.18 -22.76
CA PRO A 56 -24.03 7.66 -22.98
C PRO A 56 -24.05 8.87 -23.93
N ALA A 57 -25.08 8.96 -24.77
CA ALA A 57 -25.21 10.04 -25.76
C ALA A 57 -25.39 11.46 -25.16
N SER A 58 -25.49 11.58 -23.83
CA SER A 58 -25.53 12.82 -23.07
C SER A 58 -25.23 12.54 -21.59
N GLY A 59 -24.41 13.35 -20.95
CA GLY A 59 -23.90 13.09 -19.59
C GLY A 59 -22.69 12.14 -19.61
N THR A 60 -22.22 11.72 -18.43
CA THR A 60 -21.02 10.86 -18.29
C THR A 60 -21.36 9.42 -17.86
N CYS A 61 -22.52 9.20 -17.24
CA CYS A 61 -22.92 7.89 -16.70
C CYS A 61 -24.35 7.51 -17.09
N ARG A 62 -24.61 6.21 -17.24
CA ARG A 62 -25.94 5.58 -17.28
C ARG A 62 -26.25 4.96 -15.91
N ILE A 63 -27.54 4.86 -15.58
CA ILE A 63 -28.04 4.23 -14.36
C ILE A 63 -29.04 3.14 -14.77
N GLU A 64 -28.88 1.94 -14.24
CA GLU A 64 -29.91 0.89 -14.26
C GLU A 64 -30.33 0.63 -12.80
N ASN A 65 -31.58 0.89 -12.45
CA ASN A 65 -32.04 0.92 -11.06
C ASN A 65 -32.43 -0.49 -10.60
N GLY A 66 -31.89 -0.92 -9.47
CA GLY A 66 -32.16 -2.23 -8.86
C GLY A 66 -32.26 -2.14 -7.34
N SER A 67 -31.71 -3.15 -6.65
CA SER A 67 -31.43 -3.12 -5.22
C SER A 67 -30.27 -2.17 -4.92
N THR A 68 -30.21 -1.64 -3.69
CA THR A 68 -29.06 -0.91 -3.15
C THR A 68 -28.28 -1.73 -2.11
N SER A 69 -28.64 -3.00 -1.90
CA SER A 69 -27.89 -3.95 -1.06
C SER A 69 -26.56 -4.37 -1.69
N THR A 70 -26.55 -4.44 -3.03
CA THR A 70 -25.42 -4.75 -3.90
C THR A 70 -25.43 -3.72 -5.02
N VAL A 71 -24.27 -3.15 -5.35
CA VAL A 71 -24.13 -2.06 -6.32
C VAL A 71 -22.95 -2.36 -7.24
N VAL A 72 -23.17 -2.24 -8.55
CA VAL A 72 -22.16 -2.45 -9.59
C VAL A 72 -21.77 -1.09 -10.17
N VAL A 73 -20.48 -0.76 -10.16
CA VAL A 73 -19.92 0.44 -10.77
C VAL A 73 -19.03 0.00 -11.95
N ARG A 74 -19.30 0.50 -13.16
CA ARG A 74 -18.58 0.14 -14.39
C ARG A 74 -17.91 1.33 -15.04
N GLY A 75 -16.69 1.17 -15.54
CA GLY A 75 -15.89 2.25 -16.11
C GLY A 75 -14.43 1.84 -16.27
N ASN A 76 -13.51 2.77 -16.06
CA ASN A 76 -12.07 2.52 -16.07
C ASN A 76 -11.57 2.39 -14.63
N VAL A 77 -11.43 1.17 -14.15
CA VAL A 77 -11.16 0.88 -12.73
C VAL A 77 -9.67 0.94 -12.43
N ILE A 78 -9.32 1.66 -11.37
CA ILE A 78 -7.98 1.69 -10.77
C ILE A 78 -7.96 0.67 -9.62
N GLY A 79 -7.35 -0.50 -9.85
CA GLY A 79 -6.95 -1.41 -8.79
C GLY A 79 -5.64 -0.96 -8.13
N LEU A 80 -5.15 -1.72 -7.15
CA LEU A 80 -3.89 -1.40 -6.45
C LEU A 80 -2.66 -1.50 -7.36
N ASN A 81 -2.59 -2.57 -8.17
CA ASN A 81 -1.46 -2.85 -9.07
C ASN A 81 -1.86 -2.77 -10.56
N ASP A 82 -3.09 -3.17 -10.89
CA ASP A 82 -3.59 -3.31 -12.26
C ASP A 82 -4.80 -2.41 -12.56
N GLY A 83 -5.00 -2.10 -13.84
CA GLY A 83 -6.15 -1.35 -14.34
C GLY A 83 -7.12 -2.21 -15.14
N TYR A 84 -8.42 -1.94 -15.03
CA TYR A 84 -9.46 -2.60 -15.84
C TYR A 84 -10.19 -1.55 -16.70
N GLU A 85 -9.82 -1.43 -17.98
CA GLU A 85 -10.55 -0.62 -18.95
C GLU A 85 -11.88 -1.32 -19.23
N HIS A 86 -13.00 -0.60 -19.10
CA HIS A 86 -14.34 -1.18 -19.16
C HIS A 86 -14.65 -2.23 -18.07
N GLY A 87 -13.89 -2.24 -16.96
CA GLY A 87 -14.08 -3.15 -15.84
C GLY A 87 -15.20 -2.76 -14.87
N GLU A 88 -15.33 -3.56 -13.81
CA GLU A 88 -16.36 -3.48 -12.79
C GLU A 88 -15.74 -3.43 -11.38
N VAL A 89 -16.42 -2.70 -10.49
CA VAL A 89 -16.26 -2.76 -9.03
C VAL A 89 -17.64 -3.04 -8.46
N VAL A 90 -17.76 -4.06 -7.63
CA VAL A 90 -19.02 -4.42 -6.98
C VAL A 90 -18.83 -4.34 -5.47
N TYR A 91 -19.75 -3.64 -4.81
CA TYR A 91 -19.80 -3.55 -3.36
C TYR A 91 -21.15 -4.01 -2.81
N ALA A 92 -21.13 -4.58 -1.60
CA ALA A 92 -22.32 -5.04 -0.90
C ALA A 92 -22.30 -4.55 0.55
N GLY A 93 -23.40 -3.95 1.00
CA GLY A 93 -23.43 -3.23 2.28
C GLY A 93 -22.44 -2.05 2.27
N ASP A 94 -21.29 -2.22 2.92
CA ASP A 94 -20.21 -1.23 2.98
C ASP A 94 -18.83 -1.75 2.56
N GLU A 95 -18.77 -2.97 2.00
CA GLU A 95 -17.54 -3.71 1.64
C GLU A 95 -17.45 -3.94 0.13
N VAL A 96 -16.25 -3.84 -0.45
CA VAL A 96 -15.96 -4.24 -1.83
C VAL A 96 -15.90 -5.77 -1.89
N VAL A 97 -16.72 -6.37 -2.77
CA VAL A 97 -16.88 -7.83 -2.88
C VAL A 97 -16.40 -8.42 -4.21
N CYS A 98 -16.16 -7.58 -5.23
CA CYS A 98 -15.48 -7.98 -6.47
C CYS A 98 -14.88 -6.77 -7.20
N VAL A 99 -13.73 -6.96 -7.84
CA VAL A 99 -13.07 -5.99 -8.74
C VAL A 99 -12.48 -6.78 -9.91
N GLY A 100 -12.72 -6.34 -11.16
CA GLY A 100 -12.12 -6.98 -12.34
C GLY A 100 -12.92 -6.78 -13.63
N CYS A 101 -12.78 -7.70 -14.59
CA CYS A 101 -13.49 -7.64 -15.87
C CYS A 101 -14.88 -8.29 -15.90
N ASP A 102 -15.19 -9.17 -14.96
CA ASP A 102 -16.50 -9.82 -14.83
C ASP A 102 -16.73 -10.10 -13.35
N CYS A 103 -17.75 -9.46 -12.76
CA CYS A 103 -18.18 -9.69 -11.39
C CYS A 103 -19.57 -10.34 -11.32
N SER A 104 -20.07 -10.92 -12.42
CA SER A 104 -21.49 -11.31 -12.55
C SER A 104 -21.94 -12.48 -11.67
N ASP A 105 -21.02 -13.30 -11.17
CA ASP A 105 -21.27 -14.34 -10.16
C ASP A 105 -21.46 -13.77 -8.73
N THR A 106 -21.23 -12.47 -8.50
CA THR A 106 -21.38 -11.83 -7.18
C THR A 106 -22.82 -11.97 -6.62
N PRO A 107 -23.01 -12.37 -5.35
CA PRO A 107 -24.33 -12.46 -4.73
C PRO A 107 -25.16 -11.17 -4.85
N GLY A 108 -26.31 -11.28 -5.50
CA GLY A 108 -27.24 -10.16 -5.74
C GLY A 108 -26.96 -9.32 -6.99
N TYR A 109 -25.87 -9.56 -7.73
CA TYR A 109 -25.49 -8.81 -8.94
C TYR A 109 -26.63 -8.67 -9.96
N SER A 110 -27.36 -9.76 -10.23
CA SER A 110 -28.48 -9.76 -11.19
C SER A 110 -29.70 -8.90 -10.77
N GLU A 111 -29.75 -8.45 -9.51
CA GLU A 111 -30.75 -7.52 -8.99
C GLU A 111 -30.15 -6.17 -8.59
N ALA A 112 -28.84 -5.96 -8.76
CA ALA A 112 -28.11 -4.78 -8.27
C ALA A 112 -28.46 -3.49 -9.03
N THR A 113 -28.23 -2.34 -8.40
CA THR A 113 -28.17 -1.05 -9.09
C THR A 113 -26.84 -0.93 -9.82
N VAL A 114 -26.89 -0.59 -11.11
CA VAL A 114 -25.71 -0.43 -11.97
C VAL A 114 -25.48 1.05 -12.28
N ILE A 115 -24.27 1.52 -12.01
CA ILE A 115 -23.76 2.84 -12.42
C ILE A 115 -22.69 2.60 -13.49
N GLU A 116 -23.01 2.90 -14.75
CA GLU A 116 -22.11 2.68 -15.90
C GLU A 116 -21.57 4.02 -16.40
N CYS A 117 -20.34 4.35 -16.01
CA CYS A 117 -19.60 5.56 -16.39
C CYS A 117 -18.45 5.19 -17.33
N ALA A 118 -18.78 4.75 -18.57
CA ALA A 118 -17.90 4.03 -19.49
C ALA A 118 -16.45 4.53 -19.64
N ASP A 119 -16.23 5.85 -19.71
CA ASP A 119 -14.90 6.47 -19.88
C ASP A 119 -14.27 6.97 -18.55
N ALA A 120 -15.06 7.01 -17.47
CA ALA A 120 -14.69 7.64 -16.20
C ALA A 120 -13.74 6.78 -15.38
N ALA A 121 -12.81 7.41 -14.66
CA ALA A 121 -11.95 6.71 -13.71
C ALA A 121 -12.74 6.36 -12.44
N ILE A 122 -12.73 5.09 -12.07
CA ILE A 122 -13.24 4.59 -10.79
C ILE A 122 -12.04 4.34 -9.90
N SER A 123 -11.89 5.18 -8.89
CA SER A 123 -10.72 5.27 -8.02
C SER A 123 -11.07 4.82 -6.60
N PRO A 124 -10.10 4.30 -5.84
CA PRO A 124 -10.16 4.44 -4.39
C PRO A 124 -10.43 5.91 -4.04
N ALA A 125 -11.30 6.17 -3.07
CA ALA A 125 -11.49 7.53 -2.59
C ALA A 125 -10.22 8.05 -1.91
N LEU A 126 -9.97 9.36 -2.04
CA LEU A 126 -8.73 9.94 -1.56
C LEU A 126 -8.66 9.97 -0.02
N VAL A 127 -7.45 9.97 0.50
CA VAL A 127 -7.13 10.09 1.93
C VAL A 127 -6.18 11.26 2.14
N ASN A 128 -6.47 12.12 3.12
CA ASN A 128 -5.63 13.28 3.45
C ASN A 128 -5.04 13.12 4.87
N PRO A 129 -3.83 12.54 5.04
CA PRO A 129 -3.27 12.21 6.34
C PRO A 129 -2.76 13.43 7.12
N HIS A 130 -2.93 14.66 6.61
CA HIS A 130 -2.59 15.90 7.33
C HIS A 130 -3.28 17.15 6.73
N ASP A 131 -4.26 17.67 7.46
CA ASP A 131 -4.76 19.06 7.46
C ASP A 131 -4.59 19.59 8.91
N HIS A 132 -5.00 20.82 9.21
CA HIS A 132 -5.28 21.26 10.57
C HIS A 132 -6.76 21.67 10.66
N ILE A 133 -7.67 20.70 10.75
CA ILE A 133 -9.12 20.90 10.56
C ILE A 133 -9.75 21.96 11.49
N ARG A 134 -9.12 22.25 12.63
CA ARG A 134 -9.51 23.36 13.55
C ARG A 134 -9.17 24.76 13.03
N PHE A 135 -8.49 24.90 11.90
CA PHE A 135 -7.96 26.17 11.37
C PHE A 135 -8.49 26.50 9.96
N THR A 136 -9.46 25.71 9.46
CA THR A 136 -9.98 25.71 8.08
C THR A 136 -10.85 26.89 7.70
N GLU A 137 -11.17 27.77 8.66
CA GLU A 137 -11.79 29.07 8.44
C GLU A 137 -10.77 30.13 7.98
N GLY A 138 -9.48 29.76 7.90
CA GLY A 138 -8.38 30.63 7.45
C GLY A 138 -8.30 30.82 5.94
N SER A 139 -7.87 32.02 5.55
CA SER A 139 -7.36 32.34 4.21
C SER A 139 -5.87 32.05 4.12
N PRO A 140 -5.30 31.79 2.94
CA PRO A 140 -3.86 31.88 2.71
C PRO A 140 -3.26 33.20 3.21
N ILE A 141 -2.09 33.13 3.85
CA ILE A 141 -1.33 34.32 4.25
C ILE A 141 -0.45 34.83 3.10
N ASP A 142 -0.56 36.12 2.80
CA ASP A 142 0.47 36.83 2.05
C ASP A 142 1.73 36.97 2.91
N THR A 143 2.71 36.09 2.71
CA THR A 143 4.03 36.15 3.38
C THR A 143 4.87 37.35 2.94
N GLY A 144 4.44 38.12 1.94
CA GLY A 144 5.16 39.28 1.41
C GLY A 144 6.48 38.94 0.72
N GLY A 145 6.68 37.67 0.35
CA GLY A 145 7.95 37.12 -0.11
C GLY A 145 8.89 36.65 1.01
N THR A 146 8.48 36.75 2.28
CA THR A 146 9.23 36.15 3.41
C THR A 146 9.31 34.64 3.24
N ARG A 147 10.46 34.07 3.59
CA ARG A 147 10.64 32.64 3.84
C ARG A 147 11.31 32.44 5.20
N TYR A 148 10.90 31.41 5.90
CA TYR A 148 11.32 31.09 7.26
C TYR A 148 12.51 30.11 7.26
N LEU A 149 13.15 29.93 8.41
CA LEU A 149 14.13 28.87 8.64
C LEU A 149 13.50 27.70 9.39
N HIS A 150 12.63 27.95 10.36
CA HIS A 150 11.98 26.90 11.14
C HIS A 150 10.51 27.23 11.52
N ARG A 151 9.67 26.22 11.81
CA ARG A 151 8.25 26.44 12.19
C ARG A 151 8.03 27.41 13.34
N HIS A 152 8.98 27.51 14.27
CA HIS A 152 8.91 28.46 15.38
C HIS A 152 9.01 29.94 14.96
N ASP A 153 9.56 30.26 13.78
CA ASP A 153 9.69 31.63 13.27
C ASP A 153 8.34 32.31 13.07
N TRP A 154 7.45 31.64 12.32
CA TRP A 154 6.14 32.17 11.96
C TRP A 154 5.11 32.02 13.09
N ARG A 155 5.30 31.02 13.97
CA ARG A 155 4.58 30.88 15.25
C ARG A 155 4.94 32.00 16.24
N GLY A 156 6.17 32.53 16.18
CA GLY A 156 6.76 33.36 17.24
C GLY A 156 7.27 34.73 16.79
N SER A 157 8.55 35.00 17.09
CA SER A 157 9.08 36.37 17.23
C SER A 157 9.10 37.22 15.94
N LEU A 158 9.24 36.60 14.76
CA LEU A 158 9.22 37.31 13.47
C LEU A 158 7.82 37.79 13.06
N ARG A 159 6.78 37.23 13.68
CA ARG A 159 5.35 37.41 13.40
C ARG A 159 4.94 36.96 11.99
N THR A 160 4.09 35.95 11.98
CA THR A 160 3.09 35.72 10.92
C THR A 160 2.45 37.05 10.44
N PRO A 161 2.16 37.20 9.13
CA PRO A 161 1.07 38.07 8.68
C PRO A 161 -0.16 37.71 9.52
N GLN A 162 -0.62 38.66 10.35
CA GLN A 162 -1.42 38.37 11.54
C GLN A 162 -2.48 37.29 11.29
N ASN A 163 -2.38 36.13 11.95
CA ASN A 163 -3.53 35.20 12.04
C ASN A 163 -4.66 35.97 12.75
N PRO A 164 -5.74 36.36 12.05
CA PRO A 164 -6.75 37.25 12.61
C PRO A 164 -7.87 36.50 13.36
N HIS A 165 -7.92 35.18 13.20
CA HIS A 165 -9.11 34.36 13.46
C HIS A 165 -8.89 33.34 14.58
N GLY A 166 -7.66 32.83 14.74
CA GLY A 166 -7.30 31.91 15.81
C GLY A 166 -7.66 30.45 15.50
N VAL A 167 -8.31 29.78 16.46
CA VAL A 167 -8.76 28.38 16.37
C VAL A 167 -10.29 28.37 16.22
N SER A 168 -10.81 27.57 15.29
CA SER A 168 -12.24 27.26 15.23
C SER A 168 -12.64 26.39 16.42
N GLU A 169 -13.23 27.03 17.42
CA GLU A 169 -13.92 26.36 18.54
C GLU A 169 -15.39 26.00 18.17
N THR A 170 -15.76 26.11 16.88
CA THR A 170 -17.10 25.78 16.39
C THR A 170 -17.11 24.50 15.57
N SER A 171 -18.25 23.82 15.52
CA SER A 171 -18.48 22.75 14.56
C SER A 171 -18.68 23.26 13.13
N GLY A 172 -18.94 24.55 12.90
CA GLY A 172 -19.14 25.13 11.57
C GLY A 172 -17.87 25.02 10.71
N GLY A 173 -16.77 25.62 11.15
CA GLY A 173 -15.48 25.60 10.47
C GLY A 173 -14.94 24.20 10.19
N MET A 174 -14.96 23.30 11.17
CA MET A 174 -14.49 21.93 10.98
C MET A 174 -15.32 21.20 9.92
N ARG A 175 -16.65 21.34 9.93
CA ARG A 175 -17.55 20.78 8.90
C ARG A 175 -17.30 21.38 7.51
N TRP A 176 -16.92 22.65 7.43
CA TRP A 176 -16.52 23.29 6.17
C TRP A 176 -15.17 22.76 5.66
N GLY A 177 -14.24 22.45 6.57
CA GLY A 177 -13.01 21.71 6.28
C GLY A 177 -13.28 20.35 5.65
N GLU A 178 -14.15 19.54 6.28
CA GLU A 178 -14.56 18.23 5.76
C GLU A 178 -15.28 18.33 4.42
N LEU A 179 -16.06 19.39 4.20
CA LEU A 179 -16.73 19.66 2.92
C LEU A 179 -15.72 19.93 1.79
N ARG A 180 -14.71 20.79 1.99
CA ARG A 180 -13.63 21.04 1.01
C ARG A 180 -13.00 19.72 0.53
N MET A 181 -12.72 18.82 1.48
CA MET A 181 -12.12 17.51 1.20
C MET A 181 -13.09 16.60 0.43
N LEU A 182 -14.35 16.50 0.88
CA LEU A 182 -15.36 15.68 0.22
C LEU A 182 -15.61 16.10 -1.24
N PHE A 183 -15.67 17.40 -1.53
CA PHE A 183 -15.83 17.89 -2.90
C PHE A 183 -14.63 17.56 -3.82
N SER A 184 -13.50 17.11 -3.26
CA SER A 184 -12.32 16.65 -4.00
C SER A 184 -12.20 15.12 -4.12
N GLY A 185 -13.19 14.35 -3.66
CA GLY A 185 -13.14 12.88 -3.70
C GLY A 185 -12.57 12.22 -2.44
N THR A 186 -12.24 13.00 -1.40
CA THR A 186 -11.63 12.52 -0.16
C THR A 186 -12.69 12.00 0.82
N THR A 187 -12.48 10.82 1.40
CA THR A 187 -13.41 10.19 2.38
C THR A 187 -12.83 10.00 3.77
N SER A 188 -11.52 10.16 3.92
CA SER A 188 -10.79 10.11 5.19
C SER A 188 -9.76 11.21 5.28
N MET A 189 -9.59 11.79 6.46
CA MET A 189 -8.53 12.77 6.74
C MET A 189 -8.03 12.65 8.18
N ILE A 190 -6.96 13.39 8.48
CA ILE A 190 -6.37 13.56 9.82
C ILE A 190 -6.07 15.04 10.02
N GLY A 191 -6.27 15.59 11.23
CA GLY A 191 -5.88 17.00 11.43
C GLY A 191 -6.04 17.63 12.82
N SER A 192 -5.65 16.94 13.90
CA SER A 192 -5.75 17.43 15.28
C SER A 192 -7.19 17.70 15.76
N GLY A 193 -8.18 17.05 15.17
CA GLY A 193 -9.52 17.62 15.08
C GLY A 193 -10.62 16.67 14.63
N GLY A 194 -11.66 17.23 14.03
CA GLY A 194 -12.78 16.48 13.47
C GLY A 194 -14.14 16.98 13.94
N ALA A 195 -15.09 17.02 13.02
CA ALA A 195 -16.51 16.90 13.31
C ALA A 195 -16.92 15.42 13.17
N SER A 196 -18.03 15.05 13.82
CA SER A 196 -18.61 13.72 13.61
C SER A 196 -19.49 13.73 12.36
N GLY A 197 -19.24 12.81 11.42
CA GLY A 197 -20.20 12.46 10.37
C GLY A 197 -19.61 12.25 8.97
N LEU A 198 -19.14 13.33 8.33
CA LEU A 198 -19.05 13.41 6.87
C LEU A 198 -17.88 12.60 6.30
N VAL A 199 -16.64 13.10 6.40
CA VAL A 199 -15.45 12.26 6.17
C VAL A 199 -15.11 11.51 7.47
N ARG A 200 -14.22 10.51 7.41
CA ARG A 200 -13.61 9.97 8.63
C ARG A 200 -12.49 10.90 9.09
N ASN A 201 -12.42 11.16 10.38
CA ASN A 201 -11.23 11.74 11.00
C ASN A 201 -10.47 10.57 11.64
N LEU A 202 -9.37 10.12 11.02
CA LEU A 202 -8.63 8.92 11.48
C LEU A 202 -7.83 9.19 12.78
N ASP A 203 -7.69 10.46 13.19
CA ASP A 203 -7.25 10.86 14.54
C ASP A 203 -8.39 10.98 15.56
N ARG A 204 -9.66 10.76 15.15
CA ARG A 204 -10.87 10.76 16.01
C ARG A 204 -11.96 9.80 15.51
N LEU A 205 -11.66 8.51 15.49
CA LEU A 205 -12.58 7.47 15.01
C LEU A 205 -13.83 7.34 15.88
N LEU A 206 -14.98 7.19 15.23
CA LEU A 206 -16.26 6.85 15.87
C LEU A 206 -16.27 5.37 16.30
N ASP A 207 -17.11 5.02 17.28
CA ASP A 207 -17.21 3.65 17.81
C ASP A 207 -17.43 2.62 16.68
N GLY A 208 -18.42 2.88 15.80
CA GLY A 208 -18.74 2.03 14.63
C GLY A 208 -17.74 2.09 13.47
N GLU A 209 -16.63 2.81 13.62
CA GLU A 209 -15.48 2.80 12.71
C GLU A 209 -14.38 1.91 13.30
N ARG A 210 -14.16 1.97 14.64
CA ARG A 210 -13.28 1.06 15.39
C ARG A 210 -13.80 -0.38 15.42
N GLU A 211 -15.12 -0.56 15.54
CA GLU A 211 -15.80 -1.86 15.45
C GLU A 211 -15.58 -2.59 14.10
N ARG A 212 -15.09 -1.87 13.08
CA ARG A 212 -14.73 -2.40 11.76
C ARG A 212 -13.25 -2.69 11.57
N GLY A 213 -12.42 -2.44 12.59
CA GLY A 213 -10.97 -2.66 12.55
C GLY A 213 -10.13 -1.45 12.12
N LEU A 214 -10.73 -0.27 11.88
CA LEU A 214 -9.95 0.95 11.66
C LEU A 214 -9.18 1.32 12.93
N ARG A 215 -7.88 1.61 12.80
CA ARG A 215 -6.99 2.01 13.90
C ARG A 215 -6.88 3.54 13.95
N GLU A 216 -6.84 4.09 15.16
CA GLU A 216 -6.70 5.54 15.35
C GLU A 216 -5.23 5.97 15.27
N ALA A 217 -4.97 7.08 14.58
CA ALA A 217 -3.64 7.66 14.43
C ALA A 217 -3.40 8.76 15.47
N GLU A 218 -2.29 8.67 16.21
CA GLU A 218 -1.92 9.68 17.22
C GLU A 218 -1.16 10.83 16.55
N TYR A 219 -1.91 11.87 16.19
CA TYR A 219 -1.39 13.10 15.58
C TYR A 219 -0.77 14.06 16.61
N THR A 220 0.44 14.56 16.33
CA THR A 220 1.09 15.54 17.22
C THR A 220 1.94 16.60 16.50
N THR A 221 1.59 17.87 16.68
CA THR A 221 2.42 19.01 16.23
C THR A 221 3.62 19.29 17.14
N PHE A 222 3.68 18.71 18.34
CA PHE A 222 4.71 18.96 19.36
C PHE A 222 5.13 17.67 20.08
N SER A 223 5.68 16.69 19.34
CA SER A 223 6.17 15.43 19.92
C SER A 223 7.29 15.63 20.95
N LEU A 224 8.12 16.66 20.78
CA LEU A 224 9.21 17.08 21.68
C LEU A 224 8.73 17.89 22.90
N GLY A 225 7.44 18.22 22.99
CA GLY A 225 6.90 19.13 24.00
C GLY A 225 7.17 20.63 23.72
N ASP A 226 7.74 20.96 22.56
CA ASP A 226 8.16 22.26 22.00
C ASP A 226 7.00 23.25 21.69
N SER A 227 5.93 23.18 22.47
CA SER A 227 4.71 23.98 22.28
C SER A 227 4.93 25.52 22.36
N GLY A 228 6.10 25.99 22.83
CA GLY A 228 6.50 27.40 22.84
C GLY A 228 7.95 27.62 22.35
N GLU A 229 8.40 28.88 22.29
CA GLU A 229 9.68 29.33 21.68
C GLU A 229 10.98 28.88 22.41
N ASN A 230 11.00 27.72 23.07
CA ASN A 230 12.12 27.20 23.86
C ASN A 230 12.98 26.21 23.05
N PHE A 231 13.77 26.73 22.12
CA PHE A 231 14.77 25.96 21.37
C PHE A 231 15.79 25.28 22.30
N GLN A 232 16.09 24.00 22.06
CA GLN A 232 17.24 23.29 22.62
C GLN A 232 18.15 22.79 21.48
N ALA A 233 19.47 22.84 21.70
CA ALA A 233 20.48 22.23 20.82
C ALA A 233 21.09 20.99 21.52
N ASN A 234 20.19 20.10 21.96
CA ASN A 234 20.45 18.76 22.51
C ASN A 234 19.10 18.07 22.74
N CYS A 235 19.11 16.73 22.76
CA CYS A 235 17.92 15.89 22.92
C CYS A 235 17.29 15.85 24.33
N GLY A 236 17.53 16.85 25.18
CA GLY A 236 16.96 16.99 26.52
C GLY A 236 15.50 17.46 26.56
N TRP A 237 14.67 17.00 25.62
CA TRP A 237 13.27 17.41 25.43
C TRP A 237 12.31 16.78 26.45
N ASP A 238 11.14 17.40 26.62
CA ASP A 238 10.04 16.89 27.46
C ASP A 238 9.06 16.12 26.56
N TYR A 239 9.56 15.04 25.95
CA TYR A 239 8.86 14.23 24.94
C TYR A 239 7.47 13.83 25.43
N ARG A 240 6.47 14.03 24.56
CA ARG A 240 5.06 13.76 24.86
C ARG A 240 4.75 12.26 25.07
N TYR A 241 5.60 11.37 24.57
CA TYR A 241 5.47 9.90 24.61
C TYR A 241 6.83 9.23 24.85
N GLN A 242 6.81 7.95 25.19
CA GLN A 242 7.96 7.04 25.10
C GLN A 242 7.81 6.09 23.90
N ALA A 243 8.91 5.54 23.37
CA ALA A 243 8.88 4.65 22.20
C ALA A 243 7.93 3.44 22.37
N ALA A 244 7.84 2.88 23.58
CA ALA A 244 6.93 1.78 23.89
C ALA A 244 5.43 2.18 23.88
N GLU A 245 5.09 3.48 23.82
CA GLU A 245 3.73 3.95 23.57
C GLU A 245 3.50 4.16 22.06
N VAL A 246 4.53 4.62 21.32
CA VAL A 246 4.50 4.83 19.86
C VAL A 246 4.24 3.51 19.12
N ALA A 247 4.95 2.44 19.48
CA ALA A 247 4.78 1.10 18.91
C ALA A 247 3.37 0.49 19.14
N GLU A 248 2.57 0.98 20.10
CA GLU A 248 1.18 0.53 20.32
C GLU A 248 0.16 1.28 19.43
N PHE A 249 0.51 2.44 18.87
CA PHE A 249 -0.41 3.27 18.09
C PHE A 249 -0.79 2.68 16.73
N GLY A 250 -1.94 3.12 16.19
CA GLY A 250 -2.41 2.77 14.84
C GLY A 250 -1.45 3.25 13.77
N ALA A 251 -1.16 4.55 13.83
CA ALA A 251 0.02 5.19 13.29
C ALA A 251 0.43 6.33 14.24
N PHE A 252 1.70 6.72 14.23
CA PHE A 252 2.19 7.91 14.91
C PHE A 252 2.53 8.99 13.89
N ILE A 253 1.98 10.18 14.07
CA ILE A 253 2.05 11.22 13.03
C ILE A 253 2.57 12.54 13.63
N PRO A 254 3.92 12.69 13.72
CA PRO A 254 4.55 13.88 14.28
C PRO A 254 4.96 14.93 13.22
N HIS A 255 4.89 16.22 13.59
CA HIS A 255 5.60 17.30 12.89
C HIS A 255 7.08 17.29 13.29
N VAL A 256 7.98 17.01 12.34
CA VAL A 256 9.42 16.90 12.58
C VAL A 256 10.20 17.45 11.38
N ALA A 257 11.32 18.14 11.63
CA ALA A 257 12.12 18.79 10.59
C ALA A 257 11.31 19.72 9.66
N GLU A 258 10.33 20.42 10.24
CA GLU A 258 9.57 21.48 9.57
C GLU A 258 10.39 22.78 9.51
N GLY A 259 11.41 22.78 8.66
CA GLY A 259 12.35 23.87 8.48
C GLY A 259 13.49 23.50 7.55
N VAL A 260 14.54 24.33 7.51
CA VAL A 260 15.71 24.20 6.63
C VAL A 260 17.02 24.54 7.33
N ASP A 261 17.02 24.62 8.67
CA ASP A 261 18.20 24.89 9.50
C ASP A 261 18.57 23.71 10.41
N ASP A 262 19.75 23.77 11.03
CA ASP A 262 20.28 22.74 11.94
C ASP A 262 19.30 22.37 13.07
N TYR A 263 18.45 23.32 13.48
CA TYR A 263 17.46 23.09 14.52
C TYR A 263 16.32 22.19 14.01
N ALA A 264 15.86 22.38 12.77
CA ALA A 264 14.93 21.45 12.13
C ALA A 264 15.48 20.02 12.09
N ALA A 265 16.75 19.85 11.73
CA ALA A 265 17.42 18.55 11.70
C ALA A 265 17.56 17.92 13.10
N GLU A 266 17.94 18.71 14.11
CA GLU A 266 18.05 18.29 15.52
C GLU A 266 16.73 17.70 16.04
N GLU A 267 15.57 18.22 15.61
CA GLU A 267 14.27 17.63 15.98
C GLU A 267 14.11 16.18 15.50
N PHE A 268 14.62 15.86 14.32
CA PHE A 268 14.63 14.49 13.81
C PHE A 268 15.70 13.64 14.47
N ARG A 269 16.94 14.12 14.59
CA ARG A 269 18.04 13.40 15.26
C ARG A 269 17.66 12.95 16.67
N CYS A 270 16.95 13.81 17.41
CA CYS A 270 16.48 13.48 18.76
C CYS A 270 15.29 12.51 18.81
N GLN A 271 14.64 12.26 17.67
CA GLN A 271 13.55 11.30 17.48
C GLN A 271 13.96 10.04 16.67
N SER A 272 15.23 9.91 16.32
CA SER A 272 15.77 8.86 15.44
C SER A 272 17.16 8.35 15.89
N SER A 273 17.45 8.46 17.19
CA SER A 273 18.76 8.07 17.71
C SER A 273 18.76 7.58 19.15
N ASN A 274 19.87 6.94 19.52
CA ASN A 274 20.19 6.49 20.88
C ASN A 274 21.07 7.51 21.64
N GLU A 275 21.03 8.79 21.24
CA GLU A 275 21.78 9.87 21.90
C GLU A 275 21.34 10.14 23.35
N ALA A 276 22.16 10.88 24.11
CA ALA A 276 22.00 11.09 25.55
C ALA A 276 20.82 12.03 25.91
N GLY A 277 19.60 11.54 25.74
CA GLY A 277 18.34 12.25 25.97
C GLY A 277 17.25 11.86 24.97
N ALA A 278 17.66 11.41 23.78
CA ALA A 278 16.82 11.07 22.64
C ALA A 278 15.76 10.00 22.91
N ARG A 279 14.77 9.92 22.01
CA ARG A 279 13.77 8.86 21.95
C ARG A 279 13.56 8.46 20.51
N ASP A 280 14.12 7.33 20.10
CA ASP A 280 13.81 6.79 18.79
C ASP A 280 12.31 6.51 18.66
N PHE A 281 11.67 7.13 17.67
CA PHE A 281 10.28 6.97 17.23
C PHE A 281 10.22 6.64 15.73
N THR A 282 11.36 6.44 15.07
CA THR A 282 11.43 5.99 13.69
C THR A 282 11.17 4.48 13.64
N GLU A 283 9.97 4.12 13.21
CA GLU A 283 9.49 2.74 13.07
C GLU A 283 8.34 2.68 12.04
N THR A 284 7.97 1.47 11.60
CA THR A 284 7.04 1.23 10.48
C THR A 284 5.65 1.90 10.59
N ASN A 285 5.16 2.17 11.81
CA ASN A 285 3.89 2.86 12.04
C ASN A 285 4.01 4.39 12.13
N THR A 286 5.21 4.96 12.02
CA THR A 286 5.45 6.41 12.10
C THR A 286 5.46 7.07 10.71
N ALA A 287 4.70 8.14 10.55
CA ALA A 287 4.66 8.97 9.35
C ALA A 287 4.99 10.44 9.67
N HIS A 288 6.20 10.87 9.33
CA HIS A 288 6.72 12.21 9.58
C HIS A 288 6.08 13.24 8.64
N ILE A 289 5.49 14.29 9.20
CA ILE A 289 4.94 15.40 8.42
C ILE A 289 6.06 16.39 8.06
N HIS A 290 6.04 16.87 6.82
CA HIS A 290 6.97 17.83 6.21
C HIS A 290 8.35 17.26 5.89
N ALA A 291 9.10 16.81 6.91
CA ALA A 291 10.44 16.21 6.79
C ALA A 291 11.40 16.96 5.83
N ILE A 292 11.46 18.29 5.92
CA ILE A 292 12.19 19.14 4.94
C ILE A 292 13.68 19.24 5.30
N GLY A 293 13.95 19.49 6.58
CA GLY A 293 15.27 19.87 7.11
C GLY A 293 16.18 18.68 7.41
N LEU A 294 16.13 17.63 6.59
CA LEU A 294 16.91 16.40 6.78
C LEU A 294 18.12 16.33 5.84
N SER A 295 19.19 15.68 6.31
CA SER A 295 20.29 15.19 5.46
C SER A 295 19.92 13.89 4.76
N THR A 296 20.77 13.42 3.86
CA THR A 296 20.53 12.23 3.05
C THR A 296 20.64 10.94 3.88
N GLU A 297 21.55 10.89 4.84
CA GLU A 297 21.66 9.81 5.84
C GLU A 297 20.43 9.75 6.78
N GLU A 298 19.75 10.88 6.99
CA GLU A 298 18.54 10.98 7.81
C GLU A 298 17.28 10.53 7.05
N TYR A 299 17.14 10.91 5.77
CA TYR A 299 16.14 10.30 4.88
C TYR A 299 16.37 8.79 4.74
N PHE A 300 17.64 8.37 4.62
CA PHE A 300 18.04 6.97 4.56
C PHE A 300 17.56 6.22 5.80
N LYS A 301 17.99 6.61 7.02
CA LYS A 301 17.57 5.93 8.26
C LYS A 301 16.05 5.80 8.35
N MET A 302 15.33 6.90 8.08
CA MET A 302 13.86 6.89 8.10
C MET A 302 13.26 5.81 7.19
N ALA A 303 13.83 5.60 5.99
CA ALA A 303 13.39 4.55 5.08
C ALA A 303 13.74 3.14 5.59
N VAL A 304 14.93 2.95 6.20
CA VAL A 304 15.36 1.65 6.79
C VAL A 304 14.42 1.20 7.91
N ASP A 305 14.03 2.13 8.80
CA ASP A 305 13.11 1.80 9.90
C ASP A 305 11.66 1.57 9.42
N GLY A 306 11.42 1.69 8.10
CA GLY A 306 10.10 1.63 7.46
C GLY A 306 9.20 2.83 7.77
N ALA A 307 9.76 3.88 8.38
CA ALA A 307 9.03 5.11 8.65
C ALA A 307 8.75 5.87 7.34
N GLN A 308 7.72 6.72 7.38
CA GLN A 308 7.05 7.22 6.19
C GLN A 308 7.08 8.77 6.16
N ILE A 309 6.88 9.39 5.00
CA ILE A 309 6.78 10.86 4.88
C ILE A 309 5.41 11.29 4.36
N ILE A 310 4.77 12.19 5.09
CA ILE A 310 3.61 12.95 4.64
C ILE A 310 4.12 14.29 4.08
N TRP A 311 4.13 14.36 2.75
CA TRP A 311 4.64 15.47 1.95
C TRP A 311 3.55 16.53 1.74
N SER A 312 3.87 17.78 2.09
CA SER A 312 2.95 18.94 1.98
C SER A 312 3.54 20.01 1.04
N PRO A 313 3.79 19.72 -0.25
CA PRO A 313 4.64 20.53 -1.11
C PRO A 313 4.21 22.01 -1.18
N ARG A 314 2.91 22.32 -1.27
CA ARG A 314 2.42 23.71 -1.30
C ARG A 314 2.81 24.48 -0.03
N SER A 315 2.60 23.89 1.14
CA SER A 315 2.88 24.55 2.41
C SER A 315 4.38 24.74 2.64
N ASN A 316 5.16 23.68 2.36
CA ASN A 316 6.61 23.69 2.44
C ASN A 316 7.21 24.83 1.60
N ILE A 317 6.78 24.93 0.33
CA ILE A 317 7.21 25.98 -0.62
C ILE A 317 6.72 27.38 -0.23
N SER A 318 5.52 27.49 0.35
CA SER A 318 4.94 28.77 0.78
C SER A 318 5.65 29.35 2.01
N LEU A 319 6.02 28.51 2.98
CA LEU A 319 6.65 28.90 4.24
C LEU A 319 8.18 28.98 4.13
N TYR A 320 8.83 27.95 3.57
CA TYR A 320 10.30 27.79 3.59
C TYR A 320 10.94 28.06 2.24
N GLY A 321 10.20 27.86 1.13
CA GLY A 321 10.69 28.04 -0.24
C GLY A 321 11.32 26.78 -0.83
N TYR A 322 11.63 25.80 0.02
CA TYR A 322 12.10 24.45 -0.29
C TYR A 322 10.97 23.44 -0.01
N THR A 323 11.22 22.17 -0.30
CA THR A 323 10.42 21.03 0.19
C THR A 323 11.34 19.84 0.47
N ALA A 324 10.82 18.74 1.01
CA ALA A 324 11.61 17.54 1.28
C ALA A 324 12.22 16.95 0.01
N GLN A 325 13.39 16.29 0.13
CA GLN A 325 14.04 15.56 -0.97
C GLN A 325 13.31 14.23 -1.24
N VAL A 326 12.08 14.33 -1.75
CA VAL A 326 11.20 13.17 -1.93
C VAL A 326 11.68 12.17 -2.99
N THR A 327 12.56 12.58 -3.91
CA THR A 327 13.21 11.65 -4.86
C THR A 327 14.24 10.79 -4.12
N THR A 328 15.17 11.40 -3.38
CA THR A 328 16.16 10.74 -2.50
C THR A 328 15.50 9.73 -1.56
N PHE A 329 14.48 10.17 -0.81
CA PHE A 329 13.73 9.28 0.08
C PHE A 329 13.00 8.14 -0.65
N LYS A 330 12.52 8.37 -1.90
CA LYS A 330 11.86 7.33 -2.68
C LYS A 330 12.83 6.31 -3.28
N ARG A 331 14.05 6.73 -3.60
CA ARG A 331 15.15 5.86 -4.08
C ARG A 331 15.52 4.83 -3.02
N PHE A 332 15.61 5.24 -1.76
CA PHE A 332 15.74 4.36 -0.58
C PHE A 332 14.48 3.51 -0.28
N GLY A 333 13.57 3.32 -1.24
CA GLY A 333 12.33 2.54 -1.07
C GLY A 333 11.18 3.25 -0.34
N GLY A 334 11.43 4.38 0.30
CA GLY A 334 10.51 5.06 1.24
C GLY A 334 9.06 5.23 0.79
N THR A 335 8.14 5.18 1.76
CA THR A 335 6.68 5.36 1.52
C THR A 335 6.28 6.83 1.67
N LEU A 336 5.73 7.38 0.59
CA LEU A 336 5.24 8.76 0.50
C LEU A 336 3.71 8.84 0.57
N ALA A 337 3.21 9.89 1.19
CA ALA A 337 1.81 10.30 1.18
C ALA A 337 1.68 11.82 0.95
N LEU A 338 0.54 12.30 0.45
CA LEU A 338 0.28 13.73 0.22
C LEU A 338 -0.67 14.31 1.27
N GLY A 339 -0.20 15.29 2.06
CA GLY A 339 -0.99 16.04 3.03
C GLY A 339 -1.25 17.48 2.56
N THR A 340 -2.46 18.01 2.79
CA THR A 340 -2.80 19.38 2.35
C THR A 340 -2.28 20.48 3.28
N ASP A 341 -1.95 20.14 4.53
CA ASP A 341 -1.68 21.07 5.64
C ASP A 341 -2.85 22.06 5.90
N TRP A 342 -2.63 23.04 6.78
CA TRP A 342 -3.54 24.11 7.15
C TRP A 342 -3.75 25.14 6.03
N THR A 343 -4.95 25.72 5.98
CA THR A 343 -5.38 26.62 4.87
C THR A 343 -4.61 27.94 4.76
N TYR A 344 -3.72 28.24 5.70
CA TYR A 344 -2.90 29.46 5.70
C TYR A 344 -1.69 29.37 4.76
N SER A 345 -1.12 28.19 4.53
CA SER A 345 -0.03 27.98 3.55
C SER A 345 -0.20 26.74 2.67
N GLY A 346 -1.10 25.83 3.03
CA GLY A 346 -1.42 24.62 2.29
C GLY A 346 -2.54 24.76 1.25
N SER A 347 -2.99 23.62 0.76
CA SER A 347 -3.95 23.50 -0.34
C SER A 347 -5.41 23.70 0.06
N ALA A 348 -6.23 24.13 -0.91
CA ALA A 348 -7.65 24.28 -0.67
C ALA A 348 -8.43 22.95 -0.57
N ASN A 349 -7.91 21.85 -1.14
CA ASN A 349 -8.38 20.47 -0.93
C ASN A 349 -7.31 19.44 -1.43
N THR A 350 -7.60 18.14 -1.38
CA THR A 350 -6.63 17.08 -1.76
C THR A 350 -6.26 17.09 -3.24
N LEU A 351 -7.21 17.31 -4.16
CA LEU A 351 -6.92 17.46 -5.60
C LEU A 351 -6.02 18.67 -5.86
N ARG A 352 -6.22 19.77 -5.12
CA ARG A 352 -5.37 20.95 -5.24
C ARG A 352 -3.92 20.67 -4.83
N GLU A 353 -3.66 19.81 -3.84
CA GLU A 353 -2.30 19.38 -3.44
C GLU A 353 -1.73 18.36 -4.42
N LEU A 354 -2.54 17.41 -4.92
CA LEU A 354 -2.13 16.45 -5.95
C LEU A 354 -1.68 17.16 -7.25
N ALA A 355 -2.43 18.17 -7.69
CA ALA A 355 -2.03 19.06 -8.78
C ALA A 355 -0.77 19.90 -8.45
N CYS A 356 -0.46 20.13 -7.17
CA CYS A 356 0.76 20.82 -6.73
C CYS A 356 1.99 19.90 -6.84
N ALA A 357 1.86 18.68 -6.35
CA ALA A 357 2.85 17.62 -6.48
C ALA A 357 3.13 17.28 -7.95
N ASP A 358 2.09 17.16 -8.78
CA ASP A 358 2.21 16.94 -10.23
C ASP A 358 2.90 18.11 -10.95
N GLN A 359 2.55 19.36 -10.62
CA GLN A 359 3.23 20.54 -11.15
C GLN A 359 4.70 20.57 -10.74
N TYR A 360 5.02 20.34 -9.47
CA TYR A 360 6.39 20.34 -8.97
C TYR A 360 7.20 19.21 -9.60
N ASN A 361 6.66 17.99 -9.65
CA ASN A 361 7.27 16.83 -10.29
C ASN A 361 7.68 17.12 -11.76
N LYS A 362 6.76 17.68 -12.55
CA LYS A 362 6.98 17.94 -13.99
C LYS A 362 7.93 19.11 -14.29
N ASN A 363 8.03 20.10 -13.41
CA ASN A 363 8.86 21.30 -13.65
C ASN A 363 10.19 21.27 -12.90
N ASN A 364 10.24 20.60 -11.75
CA ASN A 364 11.34 20.70 -10.79
C ASN A 364 11.99 19.34 -10.45
N LEU A 365 11.38 18.19 -10.79
CA LEU A 365 11.94 16.85 -10.50
C LEU A 365 12.09 15.96 -11.76
N ALA A 366 12.36 16.55 -12.93
CA ALA A 366 12.44 15.87 -14.24
C ALA A 366 11.23 14.97 -14.64
N GLY A 367 10.11 14.98 -13.90
CA GLY A 367 9.02 14.03 -14.04
C GLY A 367 9.27 12.66 -13.37
N PHE A 368 10.13 12.60 -12.34
CA PHE A 368 10.52 11.40 -11.60
C PHE A 368 9.34 10.52 -11.16
N PHE A 369 8.29 11.11 -10.58
CA PHE A 369 7.11 10.36 -10.16
C PHE A 369 6.15 10.10 -11.33
N THR A 370 5.64 8.88 -11.44
CA THR A 370 4.59 8.56 -12.41
C THR A 370 3.22 8.98 -11.91
N ASP A 371 2.24 8.99 -12.83
CA ASP A 371 0.83 9.15 -12.53
C ASP A 371 0.31 8.15 -11.48
N LYS A 372 0.79 6.90 -11.49
CA LYS A 372 0.41 5.91 -10.47
C LYS A 372 0.95 6.33 -9.11
N GLN A 373 2.25 6.64 -9.03
CA GLN A 373 2.90 7.00 -7.77
C GLN A 373 2.29 8.26 -7.14
N LEU A 374 1.98 9.29 -7.93
CA LEU A 374 1.28 10.50 -7.45
C LEU A 374 -0.13 10.18 -6.91
N HIS A 375 -0.86 9.27 -7.56
CA HIS A 375 -2.17 8.82 -7.12
C HIS A 375 -2.11 7.91 -5.88
N ASP A 376 -1.12 7.02 -5.80
CA ASP A 376 -0.83 6.18 -4.62
C ASP A 376 -0.60 7.06 -3.38
N MET A 377 0.18 8.14 -3.49
CA MET A 377 0.42 9.08 -2.38
C MET A 377 -0.88 9.70 -1.83
N ALA A 378 -1.91 9.86 -2.66
CA ALA A 378 -3.23 10.39 -2.26
C ALA A 378 -4.25 9.27 -1.89
N THR A 379 -3.86 8.00 -1.98
CA THR A 379 -4.72 6.83 -1.75
C THR A 379 -4.04 5.78 -0.85
N ILE A 380 -3.34 4.79 -1.39
CA ILE A 380 -2.74 3.69 -0.60
C ILE A 380 -1.56 4.13 0.26
N GLY A 381 -0.72 5.06 -0.20
CA GLY A 381 0.36 5.68 0.57
C GLY A 381 -0.18 6.47 1.76
N ALA A 382 -1.21 7.28 1.53
CA ALA A 382 -1.92 7.97 2.61
C ALA A 382 -2.63 7.01 3.58
N ALA A 383 -3.17 5.88 3.09
CA ALA A 383 -3.72 4.84 3.95
C ALA A 383 -2.64 4.16 4.82
N ARG A 384 -1.46 3.87 4.28
CA ARG A 384 -0.28 3.34 5.01
C ARG A 384 0.23 4.33 6.06
N ALA A 385 0.36 5.61 5.70
CA ALA A 385 0.76 6.69 6.61
C ALA A 385 -0.24 6.92 7.76
N SER A 386 -1.50 6.51 7.57
CA SER A 386 -2.54 6.52 8.60
C SER A 386 -2.70 5.21 9.38
N GLY A 387 -1.95 4.15 9.05
CA GLY A 387 -2.07 2.83 9.69
C GLY A 387 -3.37 2.07 9.38
N ASN A 388 -4.04 2.39 8.26
CA ASN A 388 -5.36 1.87 7.88
C ASN A 388 -5.41 1.23 6.47
N GLN A 389 -4.25 0.92 5.87
CA GLN A 389 -4.10 0.29 4.55
C GLN A 389 -4.79 -1.08 4.39
N ALA A 390 -5.09 -1.76 5.50
CA ALA A 390 -5.85 -3.01 5.50
C ALA A 390 -7.31 -2.83 5.03
N LEU A 391 -7.87 -1.62 5.17
CA LEU A 391 -9.28 -1.33 4.88
C LEU A 391 -9.48 -0.17 3.88
N LEU A 392 -8.43 0.63 3.61
CA LEU A 392 -8.52 1.90 2.87
C LEU A 392 -7.53 2.00 1.69
N GLY A 393 -7.74 3.01 0.85
CA GLY A 393 -6.75 3.50 -0.13
C GLY A 393 -6.60 2.64 -1.40
N SER A 394 -7.41 1.60 -1.56
CA SER A 394 -7.29 0.60 -2.63
C SER A 394 -8.66 -0.02 -2.92
N LEU A 395 -8.90 -0.44 -4.17
CA LEU A 395 -10.12 -1.17 -4.56
C LEU A 395 -9.80 -2.67 -4.62
N GLU A 396 -10.00 -3.35 -3.51
CA GLU A 396 -9.69 -4.76 -3.30
C GLU A 396 -10.81 -5.43 -2.49
N VAL A 397 -11.00 -6.74 -2.65
CA VAL A 397 -12.05 -7.49 -1.94
C VAL A 397 -11.79 -7.48 -0.43
N GLY A 398 -12.84 -7.31 0.37
CA GLY A 398 -12.76 -7.19 1.83
C GLY A 398 -12.45 -5.79 2.36
N LYS A 399 -12.10 -4.82 1.50
CA LYS A 399 -11.88 -3.43 1.90
C LYS A 399 -13.17 -2.62 1.91
N LEU A 400 -13.16 -1.50 2.62
CA LEU A 400 -14.33 -0.62 2.69
C LEU A 400 -14.62 -0.03 1.30
N ALA A 401 -15.90 0.05 0.95
CA ALA A 401 -16.38 0.60 -0.31
C ALA A 401 -16.30 2.14 -0.32
N ASP A 402 -15.06 2.61 -0.32
CA ASP A 402 -14.65 4.01 -0.38
C ASP A 402 -14.22 4.34 -1.80
N ILE A 403 -15.18 4.80 -2.60
CA ILE A 403 -15.04 4.91 -4.05
C ILE A 403 -15.28 6.35 -4.48
N ALA A 404 -14.36 6.89 -5.28
CA ALA A 404 -14.53 8.18 -5.96
C ALA A 404 -14.53 7.97 -7.48
N ILE A 405 -15.52 8.53 -8.17
CA ILE A 405 -15.65 8.44 -9.63
C ILE A 405 -15.30 9.80 -10.24
N PHE A 406 -14.32 9.84 -11.14
CA PHE A 406 -13.82 11.07 -11.77
C PHE A 406 -14.09 11.05 -13.28
N ALA A 407 -14.54 12.19 -13.82
CA ALA A 407 -14.76 12.36 -15.26
C ALA A 407 -13.45 12.19 -16.05
N PRO A 408 -13.50 11.68 -17.30
CA PRO A 408 -12.29 11.48 -18.10
C PRO A 408 -11.57 12.80 -18.41
N SER A 409 -10.25 12.83 -18.16
CA SER A 409 -9.34 13.91 -18.60
C SER A 409 -9.23 14.03 -20.14
N GLY A 410 -9.76 13.06 -20.89
CA GLY A 410 -9.60 12.96 -22.34
C GLY A 410 -8.23 12.46 -22.81
N THR A 411 -7.31 12.17 -21.88
CA THR A 411 -5.98 11.59 -22.17
C THR A 411 -6.03 10.09 -22.47
N GLY A 412 -7.08 9.40 -22.00
CA GLY A 412 -7.18 7.94 -21.99
C GLY A 412 -6.48 7.27 -20.79
N GLN A 413 -5.78 8.03 -19.94
CA GLN A 413 -5.08 7.51 -18.77
C GLN A 413 -5.95 7.63 -17.50
N PHE A 414 -5.93 6.59 -16.66
CA PHE A 414 -6.86 6.45 -15.55
C PHE A 414 -6.51 7.40 -14.41
N HIS A 415 -5.32 7.23 -13.82
CA HIS A 415 -4.75 8.10 -12.79
C HIS A 415 -4.74 9.58 -13.19
N ARG A 416 -4.41 9.88 -14.46
CA ARG A 416 -4.45 11.23 -15.01
C ARG A 416 -5.83 11.89 -14.94
N SER A 417 -6.90 11.09 -15.03
CA SER A 417 -8.28 11.56 -14.85
C SER A 417 -8.67 11.81 -13.38
N VAL A 418 -7.80 11.46 -12.43
CA VAL A 418 -7.85 11.88 -11.03
C VAL A 418 -6.94 13.10 -10.81
N ILE A 419 -5.70 13.08 -11.32
CA ILE A 419 -4.71 14.15 -11.08
C ILE A 419 -5.12 15.49 -11.74
N ASP A 420 -5.71 15.45 -12.94
CA ASP A 420 -6.15 16.65 -13.67
C ASP A 420 -7.56 17.14 -13.25
N ALA A 421 -8.19 16.50 -12.25
CA ALA A 421 -9.58 16.79 -11.85
C ALA A 421 -9.69 18.01 -10.91
N ASP A 422 -10.82 18.71 -10.99
CA ASP A 422 -11.26 19.66 -9.95
C ASP A 422 -12.70 19.30 -9.51
N ASN A 423 -13.38 20.15 -8.73
CA ASN A 423 -14.68 19.82 -8.10
C ASN A 423 -15.82 19.49 -9.09
N LEU A 424 -15.71 19.87 -10.37
CA LEU A 424 -16.70 19.54 -11.41
C LEU A 424 -16.56 18.09 -11.89
N GLU A 425 -15.31 17.59 -11.98
CA GLU A 425 -14.96 16.28 -12.53
C GLU A 425 -15.27 15.15 -11.54
N VAL A 426 -15.27 15.42 -10.23
CA VAL A 426 -15.73 14.48 -9.19
C VAL A 426 -17.23 14.19 -9.38
N LEU A 427 -17.59 13.02 -9.92
CA LEU A 427 -18.96 12.66 -10.28
C LEU A 427 -19.77 12.08 -9.11
N LEU A 428 -19.12 11.30 -8.26
CA LEU A 428 -19.71 10.59 -7.12
C LEU A 428 -18.60 10.24 -6.12
N VAL A 429 -18.91 10.34 -4.83
CA VAL A 429 -18.04 9.95 -3.71
C VAL A 429 -18.85 9.11 -2.72
N ILE A 430 -18.33 7.93 -2.42
CA ILE A 430 -18.94 6.90 -1.58
C ILE A 430 -18.00 6.66 -0.40
N LYS A 431 -18.53 6.64 0.83
CA LYS A 431 -17.80 6.26 2.06
C LYS A 431 -18.49 5.05 2.69
N GLY A 432 -17.80 3.92 2.79
CA GLY A 432 -18.36 2.66 3.27
C GLY A 432 -19.71 2.35 2.62
N GLY A 433 -19.74 2.26 1.29
CA GLY A 433 -20.91 1.92 0.47
C GLY A 433 -22.00 3.00 0.39
N LYS A 434 -21.95 4.05 1.22
CA LYS A 434 -22.94 5.13 1.26
C LYS A 434 -22.47 6.33 0.42
N PRO A 435 -23.27 6.86 -0.51
CA PRO A 435 -22.94 8.11 -1.19
C PRO A 435 -22.93 9.27 -0.19
N LEU A 436 -21.92 10.13 -0.29
CA LEU A 436 -21.77 11.36 0.50
C LEU A 436 -21.97 12.61 -0.36
N TYR A 437 -21.45 12.59 -1.59
CA TYR A 437 -21.50 13.69 -2.56
C TYR A 437 -21.58 13.12 -3.98
N GLY A 438 -22.22 13.83 -4.91
CA GLY A 438 -22.14 13.51 -6.34
C GLY A 438 -23.21 14.20 -7.17
N ARG A 439 -23.35 13.79 -8.44
CA ARG A 439 -24.50 14.19 -9.28
C ARG A 439 -25.81 13.71 -8.67
N GLU A 440 -26.81 14.60 -8.67
CA GLU A 440 -28.14 14.37 -8.07
C GLU A 440 -28.76 13.03 -8.51
N SER A 441 -28.61 12.68 -9.78
CA SER A 441 -29.08 11.40 -10.34
C SER A 441 -28.34 10.17 -9.83
N LEU A 442 -27.04 10.26 -9.53
CA LEU A 442 -26.23 9.14 -9.03
C LEU A 442 -26.50 8.90 -7.54
N VAL A 443 -26.56 9.96 -6.74
CA VAL A 443 -26.92 9.87 -5.31
C VAL A 443 -28.34 9.31 -5.15
N SER A 444 -29.29 9.78 -5.98
CA SER A 444 -30.68 9.28 -5.99
C SER A 444 -30.79 7.82 -6.42
N ALA A 445 -29.94 7.34 -7.35
CA ALA A 445 -29.94 5.95 -7.80
C ALA A 445 -29.57 4.97 -6.67
N LEU A 446 -28.70 5.40 -5.77
CA LEU A 446 -28.28 4.66 -4.57
C LEU A 446 -29.28 4.79 -3.40
N GLY A 447 -30.50 5.28 -3.67
CA GLY A 447 -31.60 5.34 -2.72
C GLY A 447 -31.56 6.53 -1.73
N GLU A 448 -30.56 7.39 -1.85
CA GLU A 448 -30.31 8.49 -0.91
C GLU A 448 -30.85 9.84 -1.42
N SER A 449 -31.41 10.63 -0.50
CA SER A 449 -32.05 11.92 -0.79
C SER A 449 -31.37 13.03 0.02
N CYS A 450 -30.26 13.54 -0.52
CA CYS A 450 -29.35 14.46 0.15
C CYS A 450 -29.58 15.94 -0.23
N ASP A 451 -28.90 16.88 0.44
CA ASP A 451 -29.08 18.32 0.23
C ASP A 451 -28.62 18.75 -1.17
N ALA A 452 -29.44 19.56 -1.85
CA ALA A 452 -29.09 20.08 -3.17
C ALA A 452 -28.00 21.16 -3.08
N VAL A 453 -26.95 21.02 -3.90
CA VAL A 453 -25.86 22.00 -4.03
C VAL A 453 -25.51 22.19 -5.51
N THR A 454 -25.13 23.40 -5.90
CA THR A 454 -24.72 23.71 -7.28
C THR A 454 -23.20 23.80 -7.36
N VAL A 455 -22.59 22.95 -8.16
CA VAL A 455 -21.13 22.92 -8.38
C VAL A 455 -20.88 23.34 -9.82
N CYS A 456 -20.31 24.53 -10.00
CA CYS A 456 -19.95 25.09 -11.31
C CYS A 456 -21.10 25.15 -12.34
N GLY A 457 -22.35 25.24 -11.85
CA GLY A 457 -23.57 25.23 -12.65
C GLY A 457 -24.22 23.85 -12.84
N ASP A 458 -23.52 22.78 -12.47
CA ASP A 458 -24.03 21.40 -12.43
C ASP A 458 -24.85 21.18 -11.14
N ASN A 459 -26.01 20.53 -11.25
CA ASN A 459 -26.81 20.13 -10.07
C ASN A 459 -26.18 18.90 -9.40
N ARG A 460 -25.85 19.03 -8.12
CA ARG A 460 -25.24 17.99 -7.29
C ARG A 460 -26.03 17.82 -5.98
N SER A 461 -25.74 16.74 -5.27
CA SER A 461 -26.27 16.48 -3.93
C SER A 461 -25.13 16.20 -2.96
N VAL A 462 -25.25 16.65 -1.71
CA VAL A 462 -24.31 16.42 -0.61
C VAL A 462 -25.06 16.07 0.68
N CYS A 463 -24.64 15.06 1.41
CA CYS A 463 -25.45 14.43 2.48
C CYS A 463 -25.33 15.10 3.86
N THR A 464 -25.11 16.42 3.88
CA THR A 464 -24.88 17.21 5.10
C THR A 464 -25.96 17.07 6.17
N THR A 465 -27.24 17.10 5.82
CA THR A 465 -28.35 16.93 6.78
C THR A 465 -28.36 15.53 7.39
N ARG A 466 -27.90 14.51 6.66
CA ARG A 466 -27.80 13.11 7.14
C ARG A 466 -26.65 12.96 8.15
N GLU A 467 -25.47 13.47 7.82
CA GLU A 467 -24.26 13.27 8.63
C GLU A 467 -24.14 14.27 9.79
N PHE A 468 -24.58 15.52 9.60
CA PHE A 468 -24.36 16.62 10.53
C PHE A 468 -25.62 17.15 11.23
N GLY A 469 -26.81 16.75 10.77
CA GLY A 469 -28.09 17.29 11.23
C GLY A 469 -28.36 18.74 10.84
N ALA A 470 -27.62 19.27 9.86
CA ALA A 470 -27.76 20.62 9.30
C ALA A 470 -27.44 20.59 7.80
N SER A 471 -28.17 21.36 7.00
CA SER A 471 -27.98 21.41 5.54
C SER A 471 -26.74 22.18 5.13
N TYR A 472 -26.24 21.93 3.91
CA TYR A 472 -25.09 22.65 3.34
C TYR A 472 -25.24 24.17 3.44
N ALA A 473 -26.43 24.71 3.15
CA ALA A 473 -26.69 26.15 3.25
C ALA A 473 -26.66 26.68 4.70
N GLU A 474 -27.03 25.87 5.69
CA GLU A 474 -26.93 26.24 7.11
C GLU A 474 -25.49 26.18 7.61
N ILE A 475 -24.65 25.30 7.06
CA ILE A 475 -23.21 25.21 7.37
C ILE A 475 -22.45 26.36 6.69
N GLN A 476 -22.72 26.61 5.41
CA GLN A 476 -22.19 27.75 4.66
C GLN A 476 -22.50 29.09 5.37
N ALA A 477 -23.72 29.25 5.89
CA ALA A 477 -24.11 30.43 6.64
C ALA A 477 -23.43 30.60 8.03
N GLN A 478 -22.64 29.62 8.50
CA GLN A 478 -21.82 29.74 9.72
C GLN A 478 -20.40 30.25 9.43
N VAL A 479 -19.96 30.25 8.17
CA VAL A 479 -18.55 30.47 7.76
C VAL A 479 -18.41 31.45 6.57
N GLN A 480 -19.50 32.14 6.20
CA GLN A 480 -19.55 33.13 5.12
C GLN A 480 -20.30 34.41 5.54
N GLU A 481 -19.98 34.94 6.73
CA GLU A 481 -20.44 36.27 7.14
C GLU A 481 -19.75 37.38 6.30
N PRO A 482 -20.32 38.60 6.16
CA PRO A 482 -19.81 39.63 5.25
C PRO A 482 -18.41 40.16 5.60
N GLY A 483 -17.39 39.53 5.04
CA GLY A 483 -15.97 39.81 5.27
C GLY A 483 -15.13 38.58 5.64
N ASP A 484 -15.73 37.40 5.70
CA ASP A 484 -15.04 36.12 5.88
C ASP A 484 -14.02 35.83 4.76
N ARG A 485 -13.09 34.93 5.09
CA ARG A 485 -11.91 34.65 4.27
C ARG A 485 -11.51 33.16 4.22
N ALA A 486 -12.34 32.25 4.71
CA ALA A 486 -12.13 30.84 4.47
C ALA A 486 -12.00 30.57 2.96
N TYR A 487 -11.22 29.56 2.58
CA TYR A 487 -11.40 28.95 1.25
C TYR A 487 -12.88 28.56 1.07
N ASP A 488 -13.46 28.82 -0.11
CA ASP A 488 -14.77 28.25 -0.46
C ASP A 488 -14.76 26.72 -0.38
N ALA A 489 -15.91 26.07 -0.22
CA ALA A 489 -15.98 24.61 -0.27
C ALA A 489 -15.86 24.06 -1.69
N ILE A 490 -16.10 24.89 -2.71
CA ILE A 490 -16.22 24.53 -4.13
C ILE A 490 -15.47 25.57 -4.96
N PHE A 491 -14.62 25.12 -5.88
CA PHE A 491 -13.88 25.94 -6.83
C PHE A 491 -14.34 25.65 -8.26
N CYS A 492 -14.35 26.70 -9.09
CA CYS A 492 -14.82 26.64 -10.47
C CYS A 492 -13.99 27.57 -11.35
N ASP A 493 -13.40 27.03 -12.42
CA ASP A 493 -12.70 27.74 -13.50
C ASP A 493 -11.46 28.60 -13.08
N SER A 494 -10.91 28.46 -11.87
CA SER A 494 -9.68 29.13 -11.46
C SER A 494 -8.98 28.48 -10.26
N LEU A 495 -7.67 28.68 -10.15
CA LEU A 495 -6.93 28.52 -8.89
C LEU A 495 -7.70 29.23 -7.75
N PRO A 496 -7.90 28.59 -6.58
CA PRO A 496 -8.57 29.22 -5.44
C PRO A 496 -7.91 30.56 -5.08
N MET A 497 -8.72 31.54 -4.67
CA MET A 497 -8.25 32.93 -4.56
C MET A 497 -7.14 33.08 -3.50
N GLY A 498 -5.91 33.28 -3.98
CA GLY A 498 -4.73 33.40 -3.13
C GLY A 498 -4.08 32.08 -2.73
N GLU A 499 -4.47 30.95 -3.33
CA GLU A 499 -3.82 29.64 -3.09
C GLU A 499 -2.30 29.75 -3.30
N PRO A 500 -1.48 29.26 -2.35
CA PRO A 500 -0.02 29.39 -2.46
C PRO A 500 0.62 28.65 -3.63
N THR A 501 1.80 29.12 -4.00
CA THR A 501 2.56 28.63 -5.17
C THR A 501 3.11 27.22 -4.97
N CYS A 502 3.14 26.45 -6.06
CA CYS A 502 3.85 25.15 -6.18
C CYS A 502 5.24 25.28 -6.80
N THR A 503 5.57 26.48 -7.27
CA THR A 503 6.90 26.85 -7.75
C THR A 503 7.74 27.26 -6.54
N PRO A 504 8.87 26.59 -6.23
CA PRO A 504 9.75 26.95 -5.12
C PRO A 504 10.33 28.34 -5.36
N VAL A 505 10.47 29.17 -4.32
CA VAL A 505 11.01 30.53 -4.50
C VAL A 505 11.54 31.08 -3.18
N ARG A 506 12.73 31.69 -3.24
CA ARG A 506 13.37 32.28 -2.07
C ARG A 506 14.24 33.47 -2.48
N GLN A 507 13.87 34.67 -1.99
CA GLN A 507 14.29 35.92 -2.64
C GLN A 507 15.80 36.20 -2.53
N GLY A 508 16.51 36.02 -3.65
CA GLY A 508 17.96 36.22 -3.73
C GLY A 508 18.78 34.95 -3.55
N GLU A 509 18.10 33.82 -3.32
CA GLU A 509 18.63 32.47 -3.46
C GLU A 509 18.20 31.96 -4.86
N PHE A 510 16.91 31.64 -5.07
CA PHE A 510 16.42 31.02 -6.32
C PHE A 510 14.98 31.39 -6.73
N GLY A 511 14.59 30.98 -7.94
CA GLY A 511 13.33 31.36 -8.59
C GLY A 511 12.35 30.22 -8.89
N GLY A 512 12.79 28.97 -8.96
CA GLY A 512 11.99 27.75 -9.16
C GLY A 512 11.27 27.60 -10.50
N VAL A 513 11.47 28.54 -11.43
CA VAL A 513 10.88 28.52 -12.77
C VAL A 513 11.97 28.11 -13.75
N PRO A 514 11.90 26.90 -14.35
CA PRO A 514 12.78 26.44 -15.41
C PRO A 514 13.09 27.48 -16.49
N THR A 515 14.37 27.58 -16.84
CA THR A 515 14.88 28.42 -17.91
C THR A 515 15.74 27.60 -18.89
N ALA A 516 16.46 28.25 -19.80
CA ALA A 516 17.27 27.61 -20.84
C ALA A 516 18.77 27.57 -20.49
N GLY A 517 19.09 27.47 -19.20
CA GLY A 517 20.43 27.48 -18.62
C GLY A 517 20.44 27.27 -17.10
N ASP A 518 19.34 26.74 -16.58
CA ASP A 518 18.89 26.56 -15.18
C ASP A 518 17.54 25.81 -15.36
N GLN A 519 17.60 24.49 -15.63
CA GLN A 519 16.47 23.72 -16.20
C GLN A 519 15.38 23.32 -15.20
N ASP A 520 15.63 23.37 -13.89
CA ASP A 520 14.66 23.08 -12.83
C ASP A 520 14.34 24.30 -11.94
N GLY A 521 15.08 25.41 -12.08
CA GLY A 521 14.86 26.64 -11.35
C GLY A 521 15.59 26.77 -10.01
N ASP A 522 16.54 25.88 -9.67
CA ASP A 522 17.30 25.91 -8.41
C ASP A 522 18.20 27.15 -8.24
N GLY A 523 18.44 27.91 -9.32
CA GLY A 523 19.21 29.15 -9.32
C GLY A 523 20.70 29.00 -9.61
N ILE A 524 21.19 27.76 -9.77
CA ILE A 524 22.49 27.40 -10.30
C ILE A 524 22.35 27.27 -11.84
N ASN A 525 23.43 27.04 -12.58
CA ASN A 525 23.38 26.95 -14.05
C ASN A 525 23.77 25.53 -14.45
N ASP A 526 23.10 24.94 -15.45
CA ASP A 526 23.23 23.52 -15.89
C ASP A 526 24.66 22.94 -16.08
N GLY A 527 25.70 23.78 -16.08
CA GLY A 527 27.10 23.40 -16.25
C GLY A 527 28.01 23.61 -15.02
N ASP A 528 27.46 24.14 -13.92
CA ASP A 528 28.09 24.31 -12.60
C ASP A 528 27.29 23.55 -11.50
N ASP A 529 26.37 22.67 -11.91
CA ASP A 529 25.24 22.11 -11.15
C ASP A 529 25.30 20.57 -11.15
N ASN A 530 25.20 19.92 -9.98
CA ASN A 530 25.26 18.46 -9.85
C ASN A 530 23.93 17.72 -10.12
N CYS A 531 22.79 18.41 -10.19
CA CYS A 531 21.49 17.84 -10.57
C CYS A 531 20.70 18.70 -11.57
N SER A 532 21.32 19.08 -12.71
CA SER A 532 20.79 19.93 -13.80
C SER A 532 19.41 19.64 -14.45
N THR A 533 18.54 18.83 -13.84
CA THR A 533 17.11 18.66 -14.14
C THR A 533 16.22 18.35 -12.90
N VAL A 534 16.79 18.28 -11.69
CA VAL A 534 16.12 17.86 -10.44
C VAL A 534 16.54 18.80 -9.30
N PHE A 535 15.67 19.76 -9.02
CA PHE A 535 15.82 20.89 -8.10
C PHE A 535 16.42 20.49 -6.74
N ASN A 536 17.69 20.84 -6.53
CA ASN A 536 18.44 20.56 -5.30
C ASN A 536 19.25 21.80 -4.81
N PRO A 537 18.61 22.98 -4.70
CA PRO A 537 19.30 24.24 -4.40
C PRO A 537 20.06 24.18 -3.09
N ILE A 538 21.18 24.90 -3.03
CA ILE A 538 22.00 25.08 -1.83
C ILE A 538 21.13 25.37 -0.59
N ARG A 539 21.00 24.39 0.31
CA ARG A 539 20.23 24.53 1.55
C ARG A 539 21.14 24.98 2.69
N PRO A 540 20.60 25.63 3.75
CA PRO A 540 21.41 25.98 4.92
C PRO A 540 21.97 24.76 5.68
N ILE A 541 21.29 23.61 5.61
CA ILE A 541 21.69 22.35 6.24
C ILE A 541 22.87 21.65 5.50
N ASP A 542 23.09 21.94 4.22
CA ASP A 542 24.13 21.31 3.38
C ASP A 542 25.46 22.10 3.40
N GLU A 543 25.79 22.74 4.53
CA GLU A 543 26.92 23.68 4.76
C GLU A 543 27.09 24.83 3.73
N GLY A 544 26.17 25.00 2.78
CA GLY A 544 26.27 25.97 1.68
C GLY A 544 26.72 25.39 0.33
N ALA A 545 26.62 24.07 0.14
CA ALA A 545 26.74 23.37 -1.14
C ALA A 545 25.38 22.84 -1.63
N GLN A 546 25.31 22.30 -2.85
CA GLN A 546 24.24 21.35 -3.22
C GLN A 546 24.47 20.04 -2.44
N PRO A 547 23.43 19.26 -2.12
CA PRO A 547 23.58 17.92 -1.56
C PRO A 547 24.35 17.00 -2.54
N ASP A 548 25.37 16.33 -2.00
CA ASP A 548 26.42 15.51 -2.65
C ASP A 548 27.09 14.71 -1.51
N ALA A 549 26.37 13.71 -0.97
CA ALA A 549 26.70 13.09 0.33
C ALA A 549 27.88 12.09 0.27
N ASP A 550 28.10 11.46 -0.89
CA ASP A 550 29.19 10.51 -1.12
C ASP A 550 30.46 11.17 -1.70
N GLY A 551 30.29 12.25 -2.48
CA GLY A 551 31.35 12.99 -3.15
C GLY A 551 31.67 12.53 -4.58
N ASP A 552 30.77 11.81 -5.27
CA ASP A 552 30.87 11.48 -6.70
C ASP A 552 30.84 12.74 -7.58
N GLY A 553 29.93 13.67 -7.27
CA GLY A 553 29.66 14.88 -8.05
C GLY A 553 28.37 14.85 -8.87
N ILE A 554 27.55 13.79 -8.75
CA ILE A 554 26.09 13.82 -8.90
C ILE A 554 25.49 14.29 -7.56
N GLY A 555 24.25 14.81 -7.55
CA GLY A 555 23.60 15.25 -6.31
C GLY A 555 22.50 14.30 -5.81
N ASP A 556 22.30 14.27 -4.49
CA ASP A 556 21.48 13.24 -3.83
C ASP A 556 20.04 13.08 -4.41
N PRO A 557 19.33 14.15 -4.82
CA PRO A 557 18.01 14.02 -5.46
C PRO A 557 18.01 13.33 -6.83
N CYS A 558 19.12 13.39 -7.58
CA CYS A 558 19.24 12.83 -8.92
C CYS A 558 20.11 11.57 -9.03
N ASP A 559 20.90 11.22 -8.01
CA ASP A 559 21.69 9.99 -7.98
C ASP A 559 20.85 8.72 -7.82
N ASP A 560 21.23 7.63 -8.48
CA ASP A 560 20.64 6.31 -8.28
C ASP A 560 21.14 5.62 -6.99
N ASP A 561 22.34 5.94 -6.48
CA ASP A 561 22.79 5.61 -5.11
C ASP A 561 23.59 6.77 -4.46
N PRO A 562 22.94 7.64 -3.67
CA PRO A 562 23.57 8.82 -3.09
C PRO A 562 24.40 8.56 -1.81
N LEU A 563 24.81 7.32 -1.49
CA LEU A 563 25.54 7.00 -0.25
C LEU A 563 26.59 5.88 -0.38
N ILE A 564 27.83 6.21 -0.78
CA ILE A 564 28.99 5.31 -0.65
C ILE A 564 29.36 5.11 0.84
N ALA A 565 28.73 4.14 1.49
CA ALA A 565 29.03 3.71 2.85
C ALA A 565 28.88 2.20 3.03
N ASP A 566 29.71 1.61 3.89
CA ASP A 566 29.57 0.23 4.41
C ASP A 566 28.80 0.33 5.74
N LEU A 567 27.48 0.13 5.70
CA LEU A 567 26.58 0.57 6.77
C LEU A 567 26.27 -0.47 7.83
N ASP A 568 26.27 -1.76 7.51
CA ASP A 568 26.21 -2.83 8.51
C ASP A 568 27.61 -3.35 8.94
N SER A 569 28.68 -2.89 8.27
CA SER A 569 30.08 -3.22 8.54
C SER A 569 30.51 -4.65 8.16
N ASP A 570 29.92 -5.24 7.11
CA ASP A 570 30.36 -6.55 6.58
C ASP A 570 31.65 -6.49 5.75
N GLY A 571 31.93 -5.32 5.12
CA GLY A 571 33.06 -5.09 4.23
C GLY A 571 32.74 -4.72 2.78
N GLN A 572 31.46 -4.67 2.38
CA GLN A 572 30.97 -4.09 1.13
C GLN A 572 30.43 -2.67 1.35
N ASN A 573 30.48 -1.82 0.33
CA ASN A 573 29.75 -0.55 0.33
C ASN A 573 28.35 -0.77 -0.25
N ASN A 574 27.36 0.03 0.13
CA ASN A 574 26.02 0.08 -0.47
C ASN A 574 26.02 -0.02 -2.02
N ASP A 575 26.97 0.65 -2.70
CA ASP A 575 27.08 0.70 -4.17
C ASP A 575 27.47 -0.63 -4.83
N GLU A 576 28.04 -1.56 -4.05
CA GLU A 576 28.39 -2.93 -4.45
C GLU A 576 27.70 -4.00 -3.54
N ASP A 577 26.68 -3.63 -2.76
CA ASP A 577 26.06 -4.45 -1.70
C ASP A 577 24.57 -4.74 -1.97
N ASN A 578 24.22 -6.02 -1.99
CA ASN A 578 22.85 -6.53 -2.16
C ASN A 578 22.03 -6.59 -0.86
N CYS A 579 22.66 -6.36 0.30
CA CYS A 579 22.01 -6.15 1.59
C CYS A 579 22.61 -5.00 2.42
N PRO A 580 22.42 -3.71 2.03
CA PRO A 580 22.92 -2.49 2.72
C PRO A 580 22.54 -2.25 4.20
N PHE A 581 21.99 -3.27 4.87
CA PHE A 581 21.33 -3.26 6.17
C PHE A 581 21.55 -4.54 6.99
N VAL A 582 22.02 -5.65 6.38
CA VAL A 582 22.07 -6.98 7.01
C VAL A 582 23.29 -7.79 6.54
N ALA A 583 24.37 -7.69 7.31
CA ALA A 583 25.71 -8.14 6.95
C ALA A 583 25.82 -9.53 6.30
N ASN A 584 26.15 -9.56 5.00
CA ASN A 584 26.41 -10.74 4.18
C ASN A 584 27.63 -10.56 3.26
N GLY A 585 28.83 -10.39 3.83
CA GLY A 585 30.06 -10.10 3.07
C GLY A 585 30.57 -11.22 2.13
N ASP A 586 29.75 -12.24 1.83
CA ASP A 586 29.89 -13.17 0.71
C ASP A 586 28.93 -12.89 -0.48
N GLN A 587 28.01 -11.94 -0.34
CA GLN A 587 27.07 -11.42 -1.34
C GLN A 587 26.30 -12.52 -2.04
N ALA A 588 25.69 -13.39 -1.22
CA ALA A 588 24.78 -14.40 -1.69
C ALA A 588 23.47 -13.75 -2.19
N ASP A 589 23.10 -14.08 -3.42
CA ASP A 589 21.84 -13.75 -4.10
C ASP A 589 21.50 -15.01 -4.91
N GLY A 590 20.47 -15.73 -4.48
CA GLY A 590 20.13 -17.07 -4.91
C GLY A 590 19.41 -17.16 -6.26
N ASP A 591 18.69 -16.10 -6.66
CA ASP A 591 17.86 -16.07 -7.88
C ASP A 591 18.30 -15.03 -8.92
N GLY A 592 19.09 -14.04 -8.53
CA GLY A 592 19.82 -13.10 -9.39
C GLY A 592 19.13 -11.75 -9.59
N ASP A 593 18.46 -11.21 -8.58
CA ASP A 593 17.68 -9.97 -8.68
C ASP A 593 18.39 -8.70 -8.18
N GLY A 594 19.43 -8.84 -7.36
CA GLY A 594 20.16 -7.74 -6.73
C GLY A 594 19.85 -7.49 -5.24
N ARG A 595 19.04 -8.31 -4.57
CA ARG A 595 18.80 -8.32 -3.12
C ARG A 595 19.34 -9.63 -2.53
N GLY A 596 20.04 -9.55 -1.40
CA GLY A 596 20.79 -10.71 -0.89
C GLY A 596 20.00 -11.65 0.01
N ASP A 597 20.44 -12.92 0.08
CA ASP A 597 19.79 -14.07 0.74
C ASP A 597 19.41 -13.86 2.24
N VAL A 598 19.90 -12.81 2.89
CA VAL A 598 19.70 -12.53 4.33
C VAL A 598 18.84 -11.30 4.62
N CYS A 599 18.67 -10.41 3.64
CA CYS A 599 17.83 -9.22 3.74
C CYS A 599 16.65 -9.26 2.78
N ASP A 600 16.67 -10.14 1.79
CA ASP A 600 15.49 -10.49 1.03
C ASP A 600 14.54 -11.36 1.86
N ASP A 601 13.24 -11.09 1.68
CA ASP A 601 12.16 -11.79 2.37
C ASP A 601 11.85 -13.14 1.69
N CYS A 602 12.17 -13.28 0.39
CA CYS A 602 11.81 -14.39 -0.50
C CYS A 602 13.02 -14.97 -1.31
N PRO A 603 14.15 -15.44 -0.69
CA PRO A 603 15.48 -15.68 -1.33
C PRO A 603 15.62 -16.76 -2.44
N SER A 604 14.62 -16.88 -3.31
CA SER A 604 14.52 -17.79 -4.44
C SER A 604 13.49 -17.32 -5.50
N LEU A 605 12.94 -16.11 -5.35
CA LEU A 605 11.89 -15.51 -6.18
C LEU A 605 12.11 -14.00 -6.43
N ALA A 606 13.09 -13.67 -7.26
CA ALA A 606 13.42 -12.33 -7.80
C ALA A 606 12.33 -11.24 -7.64
N ASN A 607 12.50 -10.40 -6.63
CA ASN A 607 11.54 -9.46 -6.03
C ASN A 607 12.23 -8.19 -5.46
N PRO A 608 13.14 -7.49 -6.18
CA PRO A 608 14.28 -6.76 -5.59
C PRO A 608 13.96 -5.53 -4.73
N PHE A 609 12.68 -5.18 -4.59
CA PHE A 609 12.16 -4.07 -3.80
C PHE A 609 10.82 -4.40 -3.12
N THR A 610 10.51 -5.68 -2.88
CA THR A 610 9.14 -6.11 -2.56
C THR A 610 9.12 -7.28 -1.58
N ALA A 611 8.72 -7.01 -0.34
CA ALA A 611 8.48 -8.06 0.66
C ALA A 611 7.38 -9.04 0.21
N CYS A 612 7.56 -10.32 0.55
CA CYS A 612 6.67 -11.42 0.19
C CYS A 612 5.19 -11.09 0.44
N GLY A 613 4.33 -11.42 -0.51
CA GLY A 613 2.87 -11.24 -0.36
C GLY A 613 2.35 -9.81 -0.52
N SER A 614 3.14 -8.87 -1.07
CA SER A 614 2.65 -7.53 -1.46
C SER A 614 2.42 -7.34 -2.97
N GLY A 615 2.74 -8.35 -3.78
CA GLY A 615 2.19 -8.55 -5.13
C GLY A 615 0.93 -9.44 -5.13
N PRO A 616 0.36 -9.78 -6.30
CA PRO A 616 -0.70 -10.79 -6.38
C PRO A 616 -0.20 -12.13 -5.83
N ALA A 617 -1.07 -12.82 -5.06
CA ALA A 617 -0.76 -14.00 -4.25
C ALA A 617 0.24 -14.96 -4.91
N ALA A 618 1.47 -15.01 -4.37
CA ALA A 618 2.64 -15.50 -5.09
C ALA A 618 2.53 -16.99 -5.44
N VAL A 619 2.96 -17.37 -6.65
CA VAL A 619 2.97 -18.80 -7.05
C VAL A 619 4.14 -19.50 -6.37
N VAL A 620 3.85 -20.22 -5.29
CA VAL A 620 4.80 -20.94 -4.44
C VAL A 620 4.57 -22.46 -4.54
N SER A 621 5.46 -23.28 -4.00
CA SER A 621 5.20 -24.70 -3.79
C SER A 621 4.57 -24.95 -2.43
N ILE A 622 3.99 -26.14 -2.26
CA ILE A 622 3.53 -26.59 -0.93
C ILE A 622 4.71 -26.79 0.03
N THR A 623 5.89 -27.18 -0.49
CA THR A 623 7.07 -27.43 0.35
C THR A 623 7.56 -26.15 1.02
N ASP A 624 7.57 -25.03 0.31
CA ASP A 624 8.00 -23.74 0.86
C ASP A 624 7.06 -23.27 1.99
N ILE A 625 5.76 -23.57 1.89
CA ILE A 625 4.76 -23.33 2.95
C ILE A 625 4.99 -24.27 4.15
N GLN A 626 5.35 -25.53 3.90
CA GLN A 626 5.40 -26.60 4.91
C GLN A 626 6.77 -26.75 5.60
N ASP A 627 7.86 -26.22 5.05
CA ASP A 627 9.16 -26.13 5.73
C ASP A 627 9.40 -24.79 6.43
N GLY A 628 8.51 -23.82 6.24
CA GLY A 628 8.53 -22.50 6.87
C GLY A 628 9.24 -21.41 6.07
N THR A 629 9.62 -21.67 4.81
CA THR A 629 10.13 -20.66 3.88
C THR A 629 9.08 -19.58 3.58
N ILE A 630 7.80 -19.95 3.50
CA ILE A 630 6.66 -19.03 3.51
C ILE A 630 6.00 -19.06 4.89
N GLY A 631 6.03 -17.93 5.58
CA GLY A 631 5.46 -17.78 6.92
C GLY A 631 3.93 -17.75 6.97
N GLU A 632 3.38 -17.55 8.18
CA GLU A 632 1.96 -17.28 8.41
C GLU A 632 1.52 -15.91 7.85
N ASP A 633 0.21 -15.75 7.60
CA ASP A 633 -0.44 -14.53 7.12
C ASP A 633 0.01 -14.03 5.72
N VAL A 634 0.66 -14.88 4.92
CA VAL A 634 1.11 -14.59 3.55
C VAL A 634 0.06 -15.02 2.52
N ASP A 635 -0.28 -14.14 1.57
CA ASP A 635 -1.16 -14.50 0.45
C ASP A 635 -0.38 -15.28 -0.63
N VAL A 636 -0.83 -16.51 -0.88
CA VAL A 636 -0.17 -17.54 -1.70
C VAL A 636 -1.08 -18.10 -2.79
N THR A 637 -0.48 -18.59 -3.86
CA THR A 637 -1.09 -19.47 -4.86
C THR A 637 -0.25 -20.74 -5.01
N ILE A 638 -0.88 -21.91 -4.93
CA ILE A 638 -0.27 -23.19 -5.29
C ILE A 638 -0.97 -23.74 -6.53
N GLU A 639 -0.22 -23.98 -7.62
CA GLU A 639 -0.78 -24.39 -8.91
C GLU A 639 -0.69 -25.90 -9.19
N ASN A 640 -1.66 -26.43 -9.95
CA ASN A 640 -1.67 -27.81 -10.48
C ASN A 640 -1.59 -28.93 -9.42
N VAL A 641 -1.96 -28.64 -8.18
CA VAL A 641 -1.97 -29.58 -7.05
C VAL A 641 -3.17 -30.53 -7.14
N VAL A 642 -3.07 -31.70 -6.51
CA VAL A 642 -4.09 -32.77 -6.59
C VAL A 642 -4.83 -32.87 -5.26
N VAL A 643 -6.17 -32.87 -5.31
CA VAL A 643 -7.01 -33.11 -4.13
C VAL A 643 -6.80 -34.54 -3.63
N THR A 644 -6.22 -34.72 -2.45
CA THR A 644 -5.91 -36.04 -1.87
C THR A 644 -6.91 -36.48 -0.81
N GLY A 645 -7.64 -35.55 -0.18
CA GLY A 645 -8.76 -35.79 0.74
C GLY A 645 -9.82 -34.69 0.68
N VAL A 646 -11.07 -35.03 1.03
CA VAL A 646 -12.23 -34.11 1.01
C VAL A 646 -12.94 -34.21 2.37
N GLY A 647 -13.08 -33.10 3.07
CA GLY A 647 -13.75 -32.99 4.37
C GLY A 647 -15.14 -32.38 4.32
N PHE A 648 -15.66 -31.99 5.49
CA PHE A 648 -16.97 -31.36 5.60
C PHE A 648 -16.98 -29.90 5.11
N ASN A 649 -15.84 -29.20 5.25
CA ASN A 649 -15.68 -27.78 4.92
C ASN A 649 -14.22 -27.41 4.53
N ASP A 650 -13.45 -28.41 4.12
CA ASP A 650 -12.02 -28.30 3.77
C ASP A 650 -11.58 -29.41 2.80
N LEU A 651 -10.45 -29.20 2.14
CA LEU A 651 -9.75 -30.17 1.30
C LEU A 651 -8.35 -30.40 1.86
N THR A 652 -7.76 -31.55 1.56
CA THR A 652 -6.29 -31.70 1.58
C THR A 652 -5.80 -31.86 0.16
N VAL A 653 -4.72 -31.15 -0.19
CA VAL A 653 -4.11 -31.17 -1.52
C VAL A 653 -2.63 -31.54 -1.39
N GLN A 654 -2.07 -32.11 -2.46
CA GLN A 654 -0.63 -32.38 -2.56
C GLN A 654 -0.08 -32.03 -3.95
N ASP A 655 1.18 -31.59 -4.00
CA ASP A 655 1.90 -31.41 -5.26
C ASP A 655 2.35 -32.78 -5.81
N PRO A 656 1.88 -33.20 -7.00
CA PRO A 656 2.33 -34.45 -7.61
C PRO A 656 3.76 -34.39 -8.19
N ASN A 657 4.40 -33.22 -8.20
CA ASN A 657 5.73 -32.98 -8.75
C ASN A 657 6.83 -32.83 -7.66
N ALA A 658 6.44 -32.80 -6.38
CA ALA A 658 7.33 -32.60 -5.25
C ALA A 658 8.55 -33.55 -5.28
N ALA A 659 9.72 -33.02 -4.94
CA ALA A 659 10.99 -33.76 -5.06
C ALA A 659 11.08 -34.99 -4.13
N SER A 660 10.29 -34.99 -3.04
CA SER A 660 10.09 -36.10 -2.11
C SER A 660 8.64 -36.07 -1.60
N PRO A 661 8.12 -37.14 -0.98
CA PRO A 661 6.80 -37.10 -0.34
C PRO A 661 6.75 -36.23 0.92
N GLU A 662 7.89 -35.95 1.55
CA GLU A 662 7.98 -35.01 2.67
C GLU A 662 7.53 -33.60 2.27
N TYR A 663 6.82 -32.90 3.15
CA TYR A 663 6.36 -31.51 2.97
C TYR A 663 5.62 -31.28 1.63
N SER A 664 4.88 -32.29 1.17
CA SER A 664 4.22 -32.28 -0.15
C SER A 664 2.73 -32.00 -0.10
N GLY A 665 2.13 -31.79 1.09
CA GLY A 665 0.69 -31.56 1.26
C GLY A 665 0.35 -30.39 2.17
N VAL A 666 -0.85 -29.82 2.00
CA VAL A 666 -1.38 -28.76 2.87
C VAL A 666 -2.90 -28.87 3.02
N LEU A 667 -3.44 -28.42 4.15
CA LEU A 667 -4.87 -28.29 4.39
C LEU A 667 -5.38 -27.00 3.71
N VAL A 668 -6.55 -27.07 3.08
CA VAL A 668 -7.18 -25.98 2.33
C VAL A 668 -8.56 -25.75 2.93
N PHE A 669 -8.70 -24.71 3.74
CA PHE A 669 -9.92 -24.38 4.44
C PHE A 669 -10.86 -23.56 3.54
N ILE A 670 -12.04 -24.11 3.26
CA ILE A 670 -13.04 -23.52 2.36
C ILE A 670 -14.22 -22.91 3.16
N GLY A 671 -14.45 -23.36 4.39
CA GLY A 671 -15.55 -22.91 5.25
C GLY A 671 -16.92 -23.51 4.90
N ASP A 672 -17.18 -23.74 3.62
CA ASP A 672 -18.36 -24.45 3.08
C ASP A 672 -18.01 -25.84 2.51
N THR A 673 -19.02 -26.70 2.33
CA THR A 673 -18.84 -28.08 1.85
C THR A 673 -18.25 -28.12 0.43
N PRO A 674 -17.07 -28.76 0.23
CA PRO A 674 -16.40 -28.76 -1.07
C PRO A 674 -17.20 -29.47 -2.16
N SER A 675 -17.13 -28.97 -3.39
CA SER A 675 -17.73 -29.59 -4.59
C SER A 675 -16.76 -30.51 -5.35
N PHE A 676 -15.52 -30.64 -4.87
CA PHE A 676 -14.42 -31.38 -5.50
C PHE A 676 -14.38 -32.86 -5.08
N SER A 677 -13.68 -33.67 -5.88
CA SER A 677 -13.43 -35.10 -5.64
C SER A 677 -11.95 -35.40 -5.43
N VAL A 678 -11.65 -36.46 -4.68
CA VAL A 678 -10.28 -36.98 -4.55
C VAL A 678 -9.75 -37.36 -5.93
N GLY A 679 -8.64 -36.75 -6.32
CA GLY A 679 -7.98 -36.89 -7.63
C GLY A 679 -8.24 -35.75 -8.61
N ASP A 680 -9.08 -34.77 -8.29
CA ASP A 680 -9.21 -33.55 -9.10
C ASP A 680 -7.91 -32.73 -9.05
N ILE A 681 -7.57 -32.08 -10.17
CA ILE A 681 -6.42 -31.16 -10.29
C ILE A 681 -6.93 -29.73 -10.16
N VAL A 682 -6.36 -28.98 -9.22
CA VAL A 682 -6.77 -27.62 -8.85
C VAL A 682 -5.55 -26.69 -8.73
N ASP A 683 -5.80 -25.40 -8.88
CA ASP A 683 -4.99 -24.37 -8.22
C ASP A 683 -5.72 -23.94 -6.95
N VAL A 684 -4.98 -23.49 -5.94
CA VAL A 684 -5.52 -22.92 -4.71
C VAL A 684 -4.81 -21.60 -4.47
N SER A 685 -5.55 -20.49 -4.44
CA SER A 685 -5.06 -19.24 -3.87
C SER A 685 -5.74 -18.97 -2.53
N GLY A 686 -5.07 -18.25 -1.63
CA GLY A 686 -5.57 -17.92 -0.30
C GLY A 686 -4.44 -17.43 0.59
N ARG A 687 -4.60 -17.49 1.92
CA ARG A 687 -3.62 -17.02 2.90
C ARG A 687 -3.13 -18.14 3.81
N THR A 688 -1.83 -18.24 4.06
CA THR A 688 -1.24 -19.20 5.02
C THR A 688 -1.62 -18.87 6.47
N THR A 689 -1.86 -19.87 7.31
CA THR A 689 -2.06 -19.69 8.76
C THR A 689 -1.84 -21.00 9.53
N GLU A 690 -1.60 -20.90 10.84
CA GLU A 690 -1.45 -22.05 11.74
C GLU A 690 -2.69 -22.29 12.61
N PHE A 691 -3.46 -23.35 12.31
CA PHE A 691 -4.72 -23.63 13.01
C PHE A 691 -4.64 -24.86 13.93
N PHE A 692 -4.45 -24.59 15.23
CA PHE A 692 -4.16 -25.59 16.27
C PHE A 692 -2.82 -26.34 16.10
N GLY A 693 -1.86 -25.77 15.37
CA GLY A 693 -0.56 -26.38 15.09
C GLY A 693 -0.53 -27.26 13.83
N ASN A 694 -1.42 -26.99 12.88
CA ASN A 694 -1.44 -27.57 11.55
C ASN A 694 -1.53 -26.44 10.54
N THR A 695 -0.70 -26.49 9.50
CA THR A 695 -0.65 -25.44 8.49
C THR A 695 -1.84 -25.57 7.54
N GLU A 696 -2.61 -24.50 7.40
CA GLU A 696 -3.73 -24.43 6.47
C GLU A 696 -3.72 -23.14 5.64
N ILE A 697 -4.27 -23.23 4.42
CA ILE A 697 -4.58 -22.05 3.61
C ILE A 697 -6.04 -21.68 3.87
N ILE A 698 -6.29 -20.46 4.32
CA ILE A 698 -7.61 -19.86 4.57
C ILE A 698 -7.98 -18.83 3.47
N ASN A 699 -9.20 -18.30 3.53
CA ASN A 699 -9.73 -17.32 2.55
C ASN A 699 -9.63 -17.81 1.09
N THR A 700 -9.88 -19.11 0.88
CA THR A 700 -9.41 -19.81 -0.32
C THR A 700 -10.29 -19.64 -1.56
N THR A 701 -9.65 -19.52 -2.72
CA THR A 701 -10.25 -19.71 -4.04
C THR A 701 -9.63 -20.95 -4.67
N VAL A 702 -10.44 -21.99 -4.89
CA VAL A 702 -9.99 -23.26 -5.48
C VAL A 702 -10.45 -23.34 -6.93
N THR A 703 -9.52 -23.32 -7.88
CA THR A 703 -9.79 -23.27 -9.32
C THR A 703 -9.52 -24.61 -9.98
N PRO A 704 -10.53 -25.31 -10.55
CA PRO A 704 -10.30 -26.60 -11.20
C PRO A 704 -9.60 -26.46 -12.57
N LYS A 705 -8.35 -26.94 -12.67
CA LYS A 705 -7.59 -27.02 -13.94
C LYS A 705 -8.19 -28.06 -14.91
N GLY A 706 -8.86 -29.08 -14.36
CA GLY A 706 -9.58 -30.11 -15.12
C GLY A 706 -8.73 -31.32 -15.54
N GLY A 707 -9.40 -32.46 -15.69
CA GLY A 707 -8.73 -33.77 -15.68
C GLY A 707 -8.53 -34.28 -14.25
N THR A 708 -8.00 -35.49 -14.11
CA THR A 708 -7.75 -36.11 -12.81
C THR A 708 -6.40 -36.82 -12.75
N MET A 709 -5.80 -36.86 -11.57
CA MET A 709 -4.57 -37.56 -11.25
C MET A 709 -4.79 -38.44 -10.00
N THR A 710 -3.90 -39.39 -9.74
CA THR A 710 -3.97 -40.22 -8.53
C THR A 710 -2.59 -40.29 -7.89
N ILE A 711 -2.43 -39.57 -6.79
CA ILE A 711 -1.27 -39.73 -5.90
C ILE A 711 -1.44 -41.06 -5.15
N ALA A 712 -0.38 -41.88 -5.16
CA ALA A 712 -0.34 -43.13 -4.44
C ALA A 712 0.11 -42.87 -2.98
N PRO A 713 -0.54 -43.46 -1.97
CA PRO A 713 -0.13 -43.30 -0.58
C PRO A 713 1.34 -43.68 -0.33
N THR A 714 2.07 -42.83 0.39
CA THR A 714 3.49 -43.05 0.73
C THR A 714 3.61 -44.01 1.90
N ALA A 715 4.34 -45.12 1.71
CA ALA A 715 4.53 -46.12 2.77
C ALA A 715 5.53 -45.63 3.83
N VAL A 716 5.06 -45.43 5.07
CA VAL A 716 5.83 -44.84 6.18
C VAL A 716 5.82 -45.70 7.45
N THR A 717 6.77 -45.42 8.34
CA THR A 717 6.73 -45.88 9.74
C THR A 717 5.79 -45.03 10.59
N LEU A 718 5.40 -45.53 11.78
CA LEU A 718 4.53 -44.80 12.70
C LEU A 718 5.18 -43.49 13.22
N ALA A 719 6.51 -43.48 13.40
CA ALA A 719 7.25 -42.27 13.79
C ALA A 719 7.22 -41.19 12.70
N GLN A 720 7.34 -41.57 11.42
CA GLN A 720 7.21 -40.65 10.29
C GLN A 720 5.78 -40.09 10.18
N ALA A 721 4.77 -40.95 10.36
CA ALA A 721 3.36 -40.56 10.44
C ALA A 721 3.01 -39.68 11.66
N ALA A 722 3.97 -39.45 12.57
CA ALA A 722 3.85 -38.62 13.75
C ALA A 722 4.92 -37.51 13.77
N SER A 723 5.14 -36.85 12.62
CA SER A 723 6.14 -35.79 12.46
C SER A 723 5.81 -34.81 11.32
N GLU A 724 6.20 -33.55 11.49
CA GLU A 724 5.94 -32.43 10.55
C GLU A 724 6.20 -32.74 9.07
N PRO A 725 7.27 -33.45 8.66
CA PRO A 725 7.52 -33.77 7.24
C PRO A 725 6.39 -34.55 6.56
N TYR A 726 5.43 -35.11 7.30
CA TYR A 726 4.30 -35.84 6.74
C TYR A 726 2.94 -35.17 7.09
N GLU A 727 2.92 -33.92 7.54
CA GLU A 727 1.65 -33.21 7.68
C GLU A 727 0.95 -33.03 6.33
N ASN A 728 -0.37 -33.23 6.30
CA ASN A 728 -1.23 -33.14 5.11
C ASN A 728 -0.83 -34.06 3.94
N VAL A 729 0.14 -34.97 4.14
CA VAL A 729 0.60 -35.97 3.16
C VAL A 729 -0.29 -37.22 3.20
N LEU A 730 -0.66 -37.75 2.03
CA LEU A 730 -1.31 -39.05 1.89
C LEU A 730 -0.31 -40.18 2.12
N ILE A 731 -0.46 -40.89 3.24
CA ILE A 731 0.43 -41.97 3.67
C ILE A 731 -0.27 -43.33 3.80
N THR A 732 0.53 -44.38 3.89
CA THR A 732 0.16 -45.72 4.36
C THR A 732 1.06 -46.08 5.55
N VAL A 733 0.48 -46.23 6.73
CA VAL A 733 1.19 -46.74 7.92
C VAL A 733 1.25 -48.26 7.83
N SER A 734 2.46 -48.81 7.81
CA SER A 734 2.69 -50.26 7.75
C SER A 734 3.62 -50.76 8.85
N GLY A 735 3.12 -51.63 9.74
CA GLY A 735 3.91 -52.32 10.76
C GLY A 735 3.61 -52.01 12.23
N GLY A 736 2.46 -51.40 12.57
CA GLY A 736 2.04 -51.22 13.96
C GLY A 736 1.37 -52.46 14.59
N ASP A 737 1.44 -52.58 15.92
CA ASP A 737 0.88 -53.69 16.73
C ASP A 737 -0.67 -53.60 16.86
N THR A 738 -1.38 -53.65 15.71
CA THR A 738 -2.84 -53.53 15.52
C THR A 738 -3.49 -52.19 15.91
N ILE A 739 -4.59 -51.84 15.22
CA ILE A 739 -5.47 -50.72 15.62
C ILE A 739 -6.17 -51.08 16.94
N THR A 740 -6.09 -50.21 17.95
CA THR A 740 -6.72 -50.38 19.27
C THR A 740 -7.93 -49.45 19.48
N ASP A 741 -8.96 -50.02 20.11
CA ASP A 741 -10.30 -49.47 20.38
C ASP A 741 -10.33 -48.80 21.77
N ASP A 742 -9.45 -47.82 21.98
CA ASP A 742 -9.14 -47.27 23.31
C ASP A 742 -8.78 -45.77 23.34
N TYR A 743 -9.04 -45.01 22.27
CA TYR A 743 -8.76 -43.57 22.25
C TYR A 743 -9.87 -42.74 22.91
N ASP A 744 -9.73 -42.48 24.21
CA ASP A 744 -10.59 -41.54 24.96
C ASP A 744 -10.36 -40.09 24.46
N CYS A 745 -11.27 -39.62 23.61
CA CYS A 745 -11.21 -38.30 22.99
C CYS A 745 -11.41 -37.13 23.98
N SER A 746 -11.82 -37.40 25.23
CA SER A 746 -11.88 -36.37 26.26
C SER A 746 -10.51 -35.86 26.72
N GLN A 747 -9.44 -36.54 26.28
CA GLN A 747 -8.04 -36.08 26.40
C GLN A 747 -7.72 -34.90 25.47
N ASP A 748 -8.34 -34.83 24.29
CA ASP A 748 -8.19 -33.71 23.34
C ASP A 748 -9.10 -32.53 23.71
N ASP A 749 -10.33 -32.82 24.13
CA ASP A 749 -11.38 -31.85 24.39
C ASP A 749 -12.40 -32.43 25.38
N SER A 750 -12.53 -31.80 26.55
CA SER A 750 -13.48 -32.25 27.60
C SER A 750 -14.96 -32.23 27.20
N GLY A 751 -15.32 -31.60 26.09
CA GLY A 751 -16.66 -31.64 25.48
C GLY A 751 -16.83 -32.72 24.41
N CYS A 752 -15.77 -33.45 24.04
CA CYS A 752 -15.82 -34.49 23.01
C CYS A 752 -16.70 -35.68 23.45
N THR A 753 -17.60 -36.10 22.56
CA THR A 753 -18.47 -37.27 22.74
C THR A 753 -18.29 -38.29 21.61
N ASP A 754 -17.16 -38.23 20.92
CA ASP A 754 -16.79 -39.18 19.88
C ASP A 754 -16.50 -40.56 20.51
N THR A 755 -16.96 -41.61 19.85
CA THR A 755 -16.79 -43.00 20.29
C THR A 755 -16.24 -43.90 19.18
N GLU A 756 -15.89 -43.33 18.03
CA GLU A 756 -15.38 -44.02 16.85
C GLU A 756 -13.98 -43.51 16.50
N LEU A 757 -13.13 -43.39 17.54
CA LEU A 757 -11.71 -43.04 17.42
C LEU A 757 -10.82 -44.19 17.87
N TRP A 758 -9.79 -44.45 17.08
CA TRP A 758 -8.80 -45.51 17.33
C TRP A 758 -7.40 -44.94 17.44
N SER A 759 -6.45 -45.74 17.91
CA SER A 759 -5.04 -45.42 17.74
C SER A 759 -4.20 -46.57 17.21
N ILE A 760 -3.08 -46.21 16.60
CA ILE A 760 -1.97 -47.10 16.26
C ILE A 760 -0.81 -46.65 17.15
N GLU A 761 -0.34 -47.55 18.04
CA GLU A 761 0.79 -47.31 18.93
C GLU A 761 1.89 -48.34 18.67
N THR A 762 3.15 -47.91 18.66
CA THR A 762 4.33 -48.81 18.58
C THR A 762 5.57 -48.06 19.05
N GLY A 763 6.40 -48.68 19.90
CA GLY A 763 7.70 -48.14 20.33
C GLY A 763 7.67 -46.92 21.28
N GLY A 764 6.55 -46.20 21.34
CA GLY A 764 6.38 -44.91 22.02
C GLY A 764 5.70 -43.88 21.12
N ASP A 765 5.69 -44.12 19.80
CA ASP A 765 5.00 -43.32 18.80
C ASP A 765 3.50 -43.66 18.77
N LYS A 766 2.65 -42.68 18.49
CA LYS A 766 1.18 -42.81 18.42
C LYS A 766 0.61 -41.94 17.32
N VAL A 767 -0.33 -42.49 16.55
CA VAL A 767 -1.21 -41.74 15.65
C VAL A 767 -2.66 -42.12 15.92
N VAL A 768 -3.55 -41.13 15.99
CA VAL A 768 -5.00 -41.31 16.19
C VAL A 768 -5.67 -41.46 14.83
N VAL A 769 -6.47 -42.52 14.61
CA VAL A 769 -7.25 -42.65 13.39
C VAL A 769 -8.58 -41.92 13.58
N TYR A 770 -8.88 -40.96 12.70
CA TYR A 770 -10.01 -40.02 12.82
C TYR A 770 -10.83 -39.95 11.51
N ASP A 771 -12.11 -39.61 11.58
CA ASP A 771 -13.11 -39.90 10.54
C ASP A 771 -13.43 -38.78 9.54
N LYS A 772 -12.92 -37.56 9.76
CA LYS A 772 -13.23 -36.28 9.05
C LYS A 772 -13.50 -36.39 7.53
N PHE A 773 -12.80 -37.28 6.83
CA PHE A 773 -12.88 -37.46 5.37
C PHE A 773 -13.72 -38.68 4.92
N TYR A 774 -13.96 -39.68 5.78
CA TYR A 774 -14.68 -40.91 5.41
C TYR A 774 -16.09 -40.94 6.01
N GLN A 775 -16.99 -40.21 5.35
CA GLN A 775 -18.36 -39.92 5.81
C GLN A 775 -19.37 -41.08 5.66
N ASP A 776 -18.95 -42.29 5.24
CA ASP A 776 -19.85 -43.27 4.59
C ASP A 776 -19.57 -44.76 4.99
N GLY A 777 -19.53 -45.08 6.28
CA GLY A 777 -19.43 -46.48 6.74
C GLY A 777 -19.48 -46.76 8.25
N ASP A 778 -19.68 -48.04 8.61
CA ASP A 778 -19.56 -48.60 9.97
C ASP A 778 -18.10 -49.05 10.21
N TRP A 779 -17.39 -48.27 11.03
CA TRP A 779 -15.96 -48.43 11.29
C TRP A 779 -15.63 -49.61 12.20
N SER A 780 -16.56 -50.08 13.03
CA SER A 780 -16.31 -51.13 14.05
C SER A 780 -15.74 -52.41 13.46
N SER A 781 -16.07 -52.68 12.19
CA SER A 781 -15.60 -53.80 11.37
C SER A 781 -14.11 -53.76 10.97
N ARG A 782 -13.40 -52.65 11.20
CA ARG A 782 -12.00 -52.43 10.77
C ARG A 782 -10.96 -52.53 11.87
N THR A 783 -11.36 -52.66 13.13
CA THR A 783 -10.47 -52.90 14.27
C THR A 783 -9.47 -54.03 14.00
N GLY A 784 -8.19 -53.80 14.30
CA GLY A 784 -7.09 -54.73 14.02
C GLY A 784 -6.56 -54.78 12.57
N SER A 785 -7.06 -53.96 11.64
CA SER A 785 -6.56 -53.93 10.24
C SER A 785 -5.28 -53.13 10.10
N THR A 786 -4.21 -53.71 9.56
CA THR A 786 -3.07 -52.95 9.01
C THR A 786 -2.59 -53.61 7.71
N PRO A 787 -2.04 -52.86 6.73
CA PRO A 787 -1.78 -51.41 6.75
C PRO A 787 -3.06 -50.56 6.71
N VAL A 788 -2.95 -49.30 7.13
CA VAL A 788 -4.02 -48.28 7.01
C VAL A 788 -3.47 -47.12 6.20
N SER A 789 -4.29 -46.53 5.34
CA SER A 789 -3.94 -45.33 4.58
C SER A 789 -4.81 -44.14 4.96
N GLY A 790 -4.36 -42.95 4.62
CA GLY A 790 -5.07 -41.72 4.93
C GLY A 790 -4.15 -40.52 4.83
N VAL A 791 -4.72 -39.32 4.96
CA VAL A 791 -3.94 -38.08 5.03
C VAL A 791 -3.58 -37.79 6.48
N THR A 792 -2.32 -37.48 6.77
CA THR A 792 -1.88 -37.11 8.13
C THR A 792 -2.19 -35.65 8.45
N MET A 793 -2.38 -35.31 9.73
CA MET A 793 -2.42 -33.91 10.21
C MET A 793 -2.15 -33.83 11.72
N TRP A 794 -1.59 -32.73 12.21
CA TRP A 794 -1.66 -32.43 13.64
C TRP A 794 -3.03 -31.84 13.99
N ARG A 795 -3.60 -32.21 15.14
CA ARG A 795 -4.78 -31.48 15.66
C ARG A 795 -4.99 -31.72 17.15
N ARG A 796 -5.13 -30.64 17.92
CA ARG A 796 -5.38 -30.68 19.39
C ARG A 796 -4.29 -31.45 20.15
N ASN A 797 -3.02 -31.17 19.86
CA ASN A 797 -1.86 -31.81 20.48
C ASN A 797 -1.67 -33.31 20.18
N SER A 798 -2.22 -33.82 19.08
CA SER A 798 -2.05 -35.21 18.65
C SER A 798 -2.01 -35.36 17.13
N TRP A 799 -1.10 -36.21 16.64
CA TRP A 799 -1.02 -36.62 15.24
C TRP A 799 -2.19 -37.52 14.87
N ARG A 800 -2.81 -37.25 13.72
CA ARG A 800 -3.99 -37.97 13.22
C ARG A 800 -3.77 -38.52 11.82
N LEU A 801 -4.39 -39.65 11.54
CA LEU A 801 -4.52 -40.24 10.21
C LEU A 801 -5.99 -40.19 9.80
N MET A 802 -6.25 -39.64 8.60
CA MET A 802 -7.59 -39.48 8.02
C MET A 802 -7.81 -40.45 6.85
N PRO A 803 -8.33 -41.67 7.09
CA PRO A 803 -8.93 -42.48 6.04
C PRO A 803 -9.99 -41.68 5.28
N ARG A 804 -10.06 -41.88 3.97
CA ARG A 804 -10.96 -41.14 3.06
C ARG A 804 -12.10 -42.03 2.58
N SER A 805 -11.88 -43.34 2.64
CA SER A 805 -12.80 -44.37 2.18
C SER A 805 -12.56 -45.69 2.91
N GLY A 806 -13.56 -46.57 2.88
CA GLY A 806 -13.38 -47.97 3.25
C GLY A 806 -12.42 -48.77 2.33
N ALA A 807 -11.74 -48.16 1.36
CA ALA A 807 -10.66 -48.77 0.59
C ALA A 807 -9.26 -48.45 1.15
N ASP A 808 -9.16 -47.51 2.11
CA ASP A 808 -7.92 -47.19 2.82
C ASP A 808 -7.64 -48.16 4.01
N PHE A 809 -8.43 -49.23 4.15
CA PHE A 809 -8.43 -50.27 5.19
C PHE A 809 -8.50 -51.69 4.62
#